data_AF-A0A6L4AU22-F1
#
_entry.id   AF-A0A6L4AU22-F1
#
_cell.length_a   1.000
_cell.length_b   1.000
_cell.length_c   1.000
_cell.angle_alpha   90.00
_cell.angle_beta   90.00
_cell.angle_gamma   90.00
#
_symmetry.space_group_name_H-M   'P 1'
#
loop_
_entity.id
_entity.type
_entity.pdbx_description
1 polymer ?
#
loop_
_entity_poly.entity_id
_entity_poly.type
_entity_poly.pdbx_seq_one_letter_code
_entity_poly.pdbx_strand_id
1 'polypeptide(L)'
;MRSPAAACLALSSLFVLSAAVADEPRVVVRGAQVVGEAVVPQRGEIELRDLPVVRAWQPGDPIKEVPRRRRPVPEGKIEAPVPDALVGLSRQPQRGAGPPVTVLVNVSGQGFTGVNPPDTVGDVGPDEFVQSINGGGGALVTIHDKTTGAVIFGPVAMDTLGSGGSCASGLGDPIVLYDEAADRWLLSEFASGGNHLCVYISQTSDPAGAYFRYDFTTPNFPDYPKYAVWPDAYYVSTNESSPAVYALDRQQMLAGNAATMQRFTGPDLSGFGFQAFTPADLDGPQQPPSGAPGIFMRHRDTEPHGPGGMPSNDLLEVWAFDVDFATPANSTFTQLPDISTAEFDSTLCGLTSFFCMGMPGVAQGSSSSLDPLREVIMNRLAYRNFGTHEALVGNLVTDIGADHGGVRWFELRRNGGSWALHQEGTWTPNTTNRWMAGSAMNADGGILLGYNVSDGAVFPGLSFTGRVSGDPAGTMSIPETVLVAGTASNASNRYGDYSSMSIDPVDGCTFWFTGEYNPAAQWSTRIGAIRIDACGTPDFFLAADPATQTICAGDTADIAVNVGQIGGFSNLVTLTRSGHPAGSTAVFDDNTITPPGTATLSIGNTGAVPANTYTITVNGTATGSGGHSATSDLVVLTAAPGTATLTSPANGATGVPTAPTLTWSAAAGATGYLVEVDDDANFSSPEFSATVAGTSTGATGLAANVLYHWRVTADNACGTTPSTVFTFTTALEYCATPNLSIPDNGAAVTTSIVVPAGGGNITDLDLYIRGNHTWVGDVVFGLSKDGSANQLHFDQPGVPASTFGCSSNGPDMTLDDESATPVETACPATDFVGTFSPNAALSFFDGQSISGTWTLSADDNAGGDSGSVLEWCLLPALEVDPMPFLDGFETGDTSQWSATQN
;
A
#
# COMPACT_ATOMS: atom_id res chain seq x y z
N MET A 1 60.02 -52.73 25.28
CA MET A 1 60.87 -52.84 24.08
C MET A 1 60.00 -52.61 22.86
N ARG A 2 60.39 -51.60 22.06
CA ARG A 2 60.19 -51.40 20.59
C ARG A 2 58.78 -51.29 19.97
N SER A 3 58.55 -50.11 19.37
CA SER A 3 57.77 -49.80 18.15
C SER A 3 58.30 -50.58 16.92
N PRO A 4 57.59 -50.72 15.77
CA PRO A 4 57.28 -49.67 14.76
C PRO A 4 55.85 -49.84 14.14
N ALA A 5 55.35 -49.22 13.06
CA ALA A 5 55.44 -47.93 12.35
C ALA A 5 54.33 -47.93 11.26
N ALA A 6 53.93 -46.76 10.76
CA ALA A 6 52.90 -46.55 9.74
C ALA A 6 53.39 -46.83 8.29
N ALA A 7 52.44 -47.07 7.36
CA ALA A 7 52.64 -46.94 5.92
C ALA A 7 51.36 -46.45 5.21
N CYS A 8 51.50 -45.37 4.44
CA CYS A 8 50.52 -44.74 3.56
C CYS A 8 50.15 -45.59 2.33
N LEU A 9 48.93 -45.42 1.82
CA LEU A 9 48.56 -45.75 0.44
C LEU A 9 47.87 -44.55 -0.21
N ALA A 10 48.43 -44.12 -1.34
CA ALA A 10 48.00 -42.99 -2.15
C ALA A 10 46.78 -43.37 -3.01
N LEU A 11 45.78 -42.49 -3.08
CA LEU A 11 44.75 -42.52 -4.13
C LEU A 11 45.09 -41.44 -5.18
N SER A 12 45.15 -41.88 -6.43
CA SER A 12 45.39 -41.10 -7.63
C SER A 12 44.23 -40.15 -7.95
N SER A 13 44.55 -38.87 -8.10
CA SER A 13 43.70 -37.80 -8.62
C SER A 13 43.42 -38.00 -10.12
N LEU A 14 42.15 -38.23 -10.48
CA LEU A 14 41.64 -38.02 -11.84
C LEU A 14 41.45 -36.50 -12.03
N PHE A 15 42.31 -35.88 -12.84
CA PHE A 15 42.04 -34.57 -13.40
C PHE A 15 40.96 -34.72 -14.48
N VAL A 16 39.76 -34.24 -14.20
CA VAL A 16 38.80 -33.89 -15.26
C VAL A 16 39.31 -32.58 -15.84
N LEU A 17 39.83 -32.63 -17.06
CA LEU A 17 40.07 -31.45 -17.87
C LEU A 17 38.69 -30.83 -18.15
N SER A 18 38.36 -29.76 -17.44
CA SER A 18 37.33 -28.81 -17.86
C SER A 18 37.73 -28.29 -19.24
N ALA A 19 36.98 -28.65 -20.27
CA ALA A 19 37.10 -27.98 -21.56
C ALA A 19 36.76 -26.50 -21.34
N ALA A 20 37.72 -25.62 -21.62
CA ALA A 20 37.45 -24.19 -21.69
C ALA A 20 36.37 -23.98 -22.77
N VAL A 21 35.17 -23.60 -22.34
CA VAL A 21 34.18 -23.02 -23.23
C VAL A 21 34.84 -21.76 -23.82
N ALA A 22 34.85 -21.65 -25.14
CA ALA A 22 35.36 -20.46 -25.81
C ALA A 22 34.53 -19.25 -25.32
N ASP A 23 35.21 -18.23 -24.80
CA ASP A 23 34.60 -16.96 -24.36
C ASP A 23 33.93 -16.34 -25.59
N GLU A 24 32.60 -16.39 -25.67
CA GLU A 24 31.83 -15.65 -26.68
C GLU A 24 32.20 -14.15 -26.58
N PRO A 25 32.22 -13.39 -27.69
CA PRO A 25 32.56 -11.97 -27.63
C PRO A 25 31.54 -11.23 -26.76
N ARG A 26 32.03 -10.75 -25.62
CA ARG A 26 31.22 -10.04 -24.61
C ARG A 26 30.70 -8.72 -25.14
N VAL A 27 29.48 -8.37 -24.74
CA VAL A 27 28.87 -7.11 -25.16
C VAL A 27 29.52 -5.95 -24.41
N VAL A 28 30.06 -5.00 -25.18
CA VAL A 28 30.57 -3.73 -24.67
C VAL A 28 29.93 -2.62 -25.48
N VAL A 29 29.01 -1.87 -24.87
CA VAL A 29 28.44 -0.67 -25.47
C VAL A 29 29.24 0.53 -24.98
N ARG A 30 29.77 1.33 -25.91
CA ARG A 30 30.59 2.53 -25.61
C ARG A 30 29.89 3.79 -26.07
N GLY A 31 29.94 4.82 -25.23
CA GLY A 31 29.23 6.08 -25.41
C GLY A 31 27.75 5.92 -25.08
N ALA A 32 27.24 6.80 -24.21
CA ALA A 32 25.83 6.83 -23.86
C ALA A 32 24.96 6.86 -25.13
N GLN A 33 23.98 5.96 -25.21
CA GLN A 33 23.08 5.90 -26.35
C GLN A 33 22.11 7.09 -26.35
N VAL A 34 21.71 7.53 -25.15
CA VAL A 34 20.97 8.77 -24.94
C VAL A 34 21.61 9.52 -23.78
N VAL A 35 21.76 10.81 -23.96
CA VAL A 35 22.10 11.77 -22.90
C VAL A 35 20.87 12.64 -22.74
N GLY A 36 20.26 12.60 -21.55
CA GLY A 36 19.11 13.45 -21.24
C GLY A 36 19.53 14.91 -21.15
N GLU A 37 18.59 15.82 -21.42
CA GLU A 37 18.80 17.23 -21.13
C GLU A 37 18.98 17.44 -19.61
N ALA A 38 19.74 18.46 -19.23
CA ALA A 38 19.95 18.78 -17.83
C ALA A 38 18.63 19.29 -17.21
N VAL A 39 18.12 18.56 -16.22
CA VAL A 39 16.89 18.86 -15.50
C VAL A 39 17.20 19.77 -14.32
N VAL A 40 16.71 21.01 -14.38
CA VAL A 40 16.76 21.93 -13.23
C VAL A 40 15.66 21.51 -12.25
N PRO A 41 15.99 21.18 -10.99
CA PRO A 41 14.98 20.73 -10.04
C PRO A 41 14.02 21.86 -9.69
N GLN A 42 12.75 21.49 -9.52
CA GLN A 42 11.78 22.39 -8.92
C GLN A 42 12.08 22.52 -7.42
N ARG A 43 12.31 23.75 -6.96
CA ARG A 43 12.55 24.07 -5.55
C ARG A 43 11.27 24.61 -4.91
N GLY A 44 10.89 24.09 -3.76
CA GLY A 44 9.76 24.57 -2.98
C GLY A 44 10.02 24.38 -1.49
N GLU A 45 9.41 25.25 -0.67
CA GLU A 45 9.33 25.09 0.79
C GLU A 45 8.21 24.11 1.21
N ILE A 46 7.56 23.45 0.25
CA ILE A 46 6.51 22.47 0.55
C ILE A 46 7.19 21.25 1.16
N GLU A 47 7.00 21.08 2.46
CA GLU A 47 7.39 19.89 3.19
C GLU A 47 6.35 18.79 2.97
N LEU A 48 6.79 17.53 2.95
CA LEU A 48 5.88 16.40 2.81
C LEU A 48 4.80 16.42 3.91
N ARG A 49 5.17 16.82 5.14
CA ARG A 49 4.26 16.97 6.28
C ARG A 49 3.13 17.97 6.11
N ASP A 50 3.28 18.93 5.21
CA ASP A 50 2.29 19.97 4.96
C ASP A 50 1.26 19.53 3.91
N LEU A 51 1.50 18.39 3.25
CA LEU A 51 0.59 17.85 2.25
C LEU A 51 -0.63 17.18 2.89
N PRO A 52 -1.80 17.29 2.26
CA PRO A 52 -3.02 16.69 2.80
C PRO A 52 -2.91 15.16 2.77
N VAL A 53 -3.31 14.55 3.88
CA VAL A 53 -3.46 13.10 3.96
C VAL A 53 -4.60 12.65 3.04
N VAL A 54 -4.36 11.59 2.28
CA VAL A 54 -5.34 10.98 1.40
C VAL A 54 -6.36 10.21 2.22
N ARG A 55 -7.64 10.41 1.94
CA ARG A 55 -8.70 9.64 2.61
C ARG A 55 -8.54 8.15 2.28
N ALA A 56 -8.82 7.28 3.25
CA ALA A 56 -8.84 5.85 3.00
C ALA A 56 -9.92 5.48 1.97
N TRP A 57 -9.62 4.51 1.11
CA TRP A 57 -10.60 3.90 0.21
C TRP A 57 -11.77 3.32 1.02
N GLN A 58 -12.98 3.50 0.51
CA GLN A 58 -14.22 2.97 1.09
C GLN A 58 -14.92 2.06 0.08
N PRO A 59 -15.68 1.04 0.53
CA PRO A 59 -16.53 0.26 -0.36
C PRO A 59 -17.44 1.14 -1.20
N GLY A 60 -17.38 0.98 -2.53
CA GLY A 60 -18.09 1.82 -3.50
C GLY A 60 -17.18 2.81 -4.23
N ASP A 61 -16.00 3.13 -3.68
CA ASP A 61 -14.96 3.85 -4.41
C ASP A 61 -14.44 3.02 -5.60
N PRO A 62 -14.04 3.66 -6.70
CA PRO A 62 -13.59 2.96 -7.90
C PRO A 62 -12.38 2.08 -7.61
N ILE A 63 -12.32 0.94 -8.30
CA ILE A 63 -11.16 0.05 -8.30
C ILE A 63 -10.51 0.12 -9.68
N LYS A 64 -9.22 0.45 -9.70
CA LYS A 64 -8.35 0.50 -10.87
C LYS A 64 -7.47 -0.74 -10.88
N GLU A 65 -7.60 -1.55 -11.93
CA GLU A 65 -6.63 -2.61 -12.22
C GLU A 65 -5.58 -2.11 -13.22
N VAL A 66 -4.32 -2.13 -12.81
CA VAL A 66 -3.18 -1.77 -13.65
C VAL A 66 -2.67 -3.05 -14.34
N PRO A 67 -2.81 -3.14 -15.67
CA PRO A 67 -2.35 -4.31 -16.40
C PRO A 67 -0.83 -4.35 -16.44
N ARG A 68 -0.27 -5.55 -16.30
CA ARG A 68 1.17 -5.75 -16.51
C ARG A 68 1.55 -5.50 -17.97
N ARG A 69 2.54 -4.66 -18.21
CA ARG A 69 3.01 -4.38 -19.58
C ARG A 69 4.00 -5.45 -20.04
N ARG A 70 3.64 -6.16 -21.10
CA ARG A 70 4.50 -7.13 -21.77
C ARG A 70 4.48 -6.98 -23.27
N ARG A 71 5.51 -7.50 -23.91
CA ARG A 71 5.56 -7.67 -25.37
C ARG A 71 5.12 -9.07 -25.78
N PRO A 72 4.44 -9.20 -26.93
CA PRO A 72 4.25 -10.50 -27.57
C PRO A 72 5.62 -11.05 -27.98
N VAL A 73 6.02 -12.14 -27.35
CA VAL A 73 7.20 -12.91 -27.75
C VAL A 73 6.75 -14.34 -28.06
N PRO A 74 7.33 -15.00 -29.08
CA PRO A 74 7.17 -16.43 -29.25
C PRO A 74 7.66 -17.13 -27.97
N GLU A 75 6.87 -18.05 -27.46
CA GLU A 75 7.28 -18.86 -26.32
C GLU A 75 8.57 -19.61 -26.70
N GLY A 76 9.56 -19.57 -25.81
CA GLY A 76 10.85 -20.23 -26.01
C GLY A 76 10.68 -21.75 -26.12
N LYS A 77 11.77 -22.48 -26.35
CA LYS A 77 11.72 -23.93 -26.18
C LYS A 77 11.46 -24.23 -24.71
N ILE A 78 10.29 -24.78 -24.41
CA ILE A 78 10.00 -25.37 -23.11
C ILE A 78 10.51 -26.81 -23.18
N GLU A 79 11.71 -27.04 -22.68
CA GLU A 79 12.18 -28.41 -22.44
C GLU A 79 11.52 -28.97 -21.16
N ALA A 80 11.63 -30.28 -20.93
CA ALA A 80 11.01 -30.87 -19.74
C ALA A 80 11.72 -30.35 -18.48
N PRO A 81 10.99 -29.98 -17.41
CA PRO A 81 11.57 -29.44 -16.19
C PRO A 81 12.67 -30.34 -15.66
N VAL A 82 13.87 -29.79 -15.46
CA VAL A 82 14.94 -30.48 -14.74
C VAL A 82 14.68 -30.28 -13.25
N PRO A 83 14.61 -31.35 -12.43
CA PRO A 83 14.38 -31.19 -11.00
C PRO A 83 15.48 -30.34 -10.36
N ASP A 84 15.08 -29.25 -9.67
CA ASP A 84 15.99 -28.38 -8.95
C ASP A 84 16.77 -29.17 -7.88
N ALA A 85 18.09 -29.30 -8.10
CA ALA A 85 18.98 -30.10 -7.27
C ALA A 85 19.15 -29.55 -5.85
N LEU A 86 18.81 -28.28 -5.61
CA LEU A 86 19.02 -27.60 -4.33
C LEU A 86 17.79 -27.65 -3.41
N VAL A 87 16.64 -28.13 -3.90
CA VAL A 87 15.42 -28.38 -3.08
C VAL A 87 15.70 -29.32 -1.90
N GLY A 88 16.63 -30.27 -2.08
CA GLY A 88 17.01 -31.20 -1.02
C GLY A 88 17.58 -30.51 0.23
N LEU A 89 18.15 -29.31 0.11
CA LEU A 89 18.76 -28.56 1.22
C LEU A 89 17.71 -27.91 2.13
N SER A 90 16.60 -27.42 1.57
CA SER A 90 15.53 -26.78 2.35
C SER A 90 14.61 -27.79 3.06
N ARG A 91 14.58 -29.04 2.60
CA ARG A 91 13.77 -30.13 3.19
C ARG A 91 14.53 -30.95 4.23
N GLN A 92 15.81 -30.64 4.50
CA GLN A 92 16.54 -31.34 5.55
C GLN A 92 15.99 -30.97 6.93
N PRO A 93 15.83 -31.94 7.85
CA PRO A 93 15.50 -31.63 9.23
C PRO A 93 16.57 -30.71 9.81
N GLN A 94 16.19 -29.49 10.19
CA GLN A 94 17.03 -28.55 10.91
C GLN A 94 17.59 -29.26 12.16
N ARG A 95 18.91 -29.47 12.21
CA ARG A 95 19.55 -30.16 13.35
C ARG A 95 19.75 -29.16 14.48
N GLY A 96 18.74 -29.02 15.33
CA GLY A 96 18.73 -28.09 16.48
C GLY A 96 17.76 -26.93 16.26
N ALA A 97 17.57 -26.08 17.28
CA ALA A 97 16.95 -24.77 17.06
C ALA A 97 17.94 -23.94 16.23
N GLY A 98 17.48 -23.35 15.12
CA GLY A 98 18.28 -22.40 14.35
C GLY A 98 18.73 -21.21 15.21
N PRO A 99 19.60 -20.33 14.69
CA PRO A 99 19.99 -19.14 15.42
C PRO A 99 18.74 -18.32 15.80
N PRO A 100 18.65 -17.82 17.04
CA PRO A 100 17.47 -17.11 17.49
C PRO A 100 17.28 -15.82 16.69
N VAL A 101 16.01 -15.50 16.45
CA VAL A 101 15.57 -14.28 15.78
C VAL A 101 14.53 -13.59 16.63
N THR A 102 14.58 -12.27 16.69
CA THR A 102 13.58 -11.45 17.35
C THR A 102 12.84 -10.60 16.32
N VAL A 103 11.51 -10.64 16.35
CA VAL A 103 10.67 -9.69 15.62
C VAL A 103 10.43 -8.49 16.53
N LEU A 104 11.08 -7.37 16.22
CA LEU A 104 11.05 -6.14 17.02
C LEU A 104 9.77 -5.32 16.74
N VAL A 105 9.39 -5.25 15.47
CA VAL A 105 8.20 -4.56 14.98
C VAL A 105 7.43 -5.53 14.10
N ASN A 106 6.11 -5.59 14.28
CA ASN A 106 5.20 -6.34 13.41
C ASN A 106 3.85 -5.61 13.40
N VAL A 107 3.68 -4.67 12.48
CA VAL A 107 2.55 -3.75 12.42
C VAL A 107 1.90 -3.76 11.04
N SER A 108 0.65 -3.31 10.98
CA SER A 108 -0.01 -3.10 9.70
C SER A 108 0.64 -1.92 8.99
N GLY A 109 0.91 -2.08 7.69
CA GLY A 109 1.28 -0.98 6.82
C GLY A 109 0.05 -0.32 6.22
N GLN A 110 0.19 0.23 5.02
CA GLN A 110 -0.91 0.79 4.24
C GLN A 110 -1.95 -0.28 3.82
N GLY A 111 -3.21 0.12 3.78
CA GLY A 111 -4.35 -0.70 3.34
C GLY A 111 -4.69 -0.52 1.87
N PHE A 112 -5.73 -1.25 1.41
CA PHE A 112 -6.21 -1.17 0.03
C PHE A 112 -6.51 0.27 -0.40
N THR A 113 -6.00 0.66 -1.58
CA THR A 113 -6.13 2.03 -2.12
C THR A 113 -7.14 2.15 -3.25
N GLY A 114 -7.86 1.07 -3.56
CA GLY A 114 -8.62 0.98 -4.81
C GLY A 114 -7.74 0.69 -6.03
N VAL A 115 -6.47 0.30 -5.85
CA VAL A 115 -5.57 -0.02 -6.96
C VAL A 115 -5.05 -1.45 -6.83
N ASN A 116 -4.98 -2.16 -7.95
CA ASN A 116 -4.31 -3.45 -8.05
C ASN A 116 -3.27 -3.35 -9.17
N PRO A 117 -1.98 -3.68 -8.94
CA PRO A 117 -1.38 -4.14 -7.69
C PRO A 117 -0.99 -3.01 -6.70
N PRO A 118 -0.65 -3.34 -5.42
CA PRO A 118 -0.10 -2.40 -4.44
C PRO A 118 1.35 -2.01 -4.70
N ASP A 119 2.18 -2.92 -5.21
CA ASP A 119 3.62 -2.74 -5.45
C ASP A 119 4.37 -2.19 -4.23
N THR A 120 4.35 -2.99 -3.17
CA THR A 120 4.79 -2.57 -1.84
C THR A 120 6.30 -2.39 -1.77
N VAL A 121 6.74 -1.18 -1.38
CA VAL A 121 8.15 -0.86 -1.16
C VAL A 121 8.32 -0.07 0.14
N GLY A 122 9.51 -0.16 0.75
CA GLY A 122 9.91 0.74 1.81
C GLY A 122 11.40 0.63 2.11
N ASP A 123 11.91 1.61 2.85
CA ASP A 123 13.29 1.62 3.34
C ASP A 123 13.37 2.24 4.74
N VAL A 124 14.45 1.93 5.45
CA VAL A 124 14.70 2.34 6.83
C VAL A 124 15.84 3.36 6.90
N GLY A 125 15.58 4.48 7.56
CA GLY A 125 16.58 5.48 7.89
C GLY A 125 17.07 5.34 9.34
N PRO A 126 17.72 6.39 9.87
CA PRO A 126 18.17 6.41 11.25
C PRO A 126 17.00 6.28 12.24
N ASP A 127 15.91 7.02 12.01
CA ASP A 127 14.81 7.21 12.96
C ASP A 127 13.45 6.72 12.44
N GLU A 128 13.25 6.67 11.12
CA GLU A 128 11.97 6.31 10.49
C GLU A 128 12.06 5.12 9.52
N PHE A 129 10.92 4.47 9.29
CA PHE A 129 10.68 3.58 8.15
C PHE A 129 9.67 4.23 7.22
N VAL A 130 10.01 4.37 5.93
CA VAL A 130 9.12 4.98 4.92
C VAL A 130 8.59 3.90 4.02
N GLN A 131 7.26 3.73 3.97
CA GLN A 131 6.57 2.79 3.10
C GLN A 131 5.88 3.52 1.96
N SER A 132 5.91 2.95 0.76
CA SER A 132 5.13 3.43 -0.38
C SER A 132 4.40 2.29 -1.11
N ILE A 133 3.23 2.61 -1.66
CA ILE A 133 2.39 1.72 -2.47
C ILE A 133 1.73 2.50 -3.61
N ASN A 134 1.15 1.81 -4.59
CA ASN A 134 0.33 2.41 -5.64
C ASN A 134 -0.98 3.01 -5.08
N GLY A 135 -1.38 4.16 -5.61
CA GLY A 135 -2.64 4.85 -5.30
C GLY A 135 -3.36 5.35 -6.56
N GLY A 136 -4.60 5.82 -6.38
CA GLY A 136 -5.49 6.18 -7.49
C GLY A 136 -4.96 7.30 -8.41
N GLY A 137 -4.21 8.25 -7.84
CA GLY A 137 -3.61 9.42 -8.52
C GLY A 137 -2.09 9.44 -8.58
N GLY A 138 -1.42 8.36 -8.18
CA GLY A 138 0.03 8.31 -7.97
C GLY A 138 0.36 7.43 -6.76
N ALA A 139 1.63 7.23 -6.47
CA ALA A 139 2.03 6.45 -5.29
C ALA A 139 1.62 7.14 -3.97
N LEU A 140 1.33 6.36 -2.93
CA LEU A 140 1.07 6.86 -1.58
C LEU A 140 2.25 6.56 -0.64
N VAL A 141 2.68 7.57 0.11
CA VAL A 141 3.81 7.49 1.05
C VAL A 141 3.31 7.61 2.48
N THR A 142 3.77 6.70 3.35
CA THR A 142 3.52 6.73 4.81
C THR A 142 4.85 6.62 5.55
N ILE A 143 5.00 7.43 6.60
CA ILE A 143 6.20 7.47 7.45
C ILE A 143 5.85 6.83 8.79
N HIS A 144 6.66 5.87 9.21
CA HIS A 144 6.51 5.12 10.45
C HIS A 144 7.66 5.41 11.41
N ASP A 145 7.34 5.48 12.69
CA ASP A 145 8.32 5.47 13.76
C ASP A 145 8.99 4.09 13.77
N LYS A 146 10.32 4.08 13.64
CA LYS A 146 11.09 2.84 13.53
C LYS A 146 11.08 2.00 14.82
N THR A 147 10.89 2.63 15.98
CA THR A 147 10.94 1.94 17.28
C THR A 147 9.62 1.22 17.56
N THR A 148 8.50 1.83 17.22
CA THR A 148 7.16 1.38 17.56
C THR A 148 6.39 0.81 16.37
N GLY A 149 6.78 1.16 15.14
CA GLY A 149 6.04 0.91 13.91
C GLY A 149 4.82 1.81 13.71
N ALA A 150 4.53 2.71 14.66
CA ALA A 150 3.38 3.60 14.58
C ALA A 150 3.51 4.58 13.40
N VAL A 151 2.39 4.91 12.76
CA VAL A 151 2.38 5.94 11.71
C VAL A 151 2.67 7.29 12.34
N ILE A 152 3.74 7.95 11.90
CA ILE A 152 4.07 9.34 12.24
C ILE A 152 3.26 10.27 11.32
N PHE A 153 3.23 9.95 10.03
CA PHE A 153 2.64 10.81 9.01
C PHE A 153 2.19 10.04 7.76
N GLY A 154 1.17 10.54 7.06
CA GLY A 154 0.61 9.94 5.84
C GLY A 154 -0.67 9.14 6.06
N PRO A 155 -1.19 8.48 5.01
CA PRO A 155 -0.65 8.44 3.66
C PRO A 155 -0.82 9.75 2.89
N VAL A 156 0.20 10.20 2.17
CA VAL A 156 0.10 11.33 1.23
C VAL A 156 0.38 10.88 -0.20
N ALA A 157 -0.24 11.52 -1.18
CA ALA A 157 0.00 11.20 -2.59
C ALA A 157 1.31 11.84 -3.06
N MET A 158 2.21 11.03 -3.62
CA MET A 158 3.56 11.42 -4.02
C MET A 158 3.55 12.39 -5.20
N ASP A 159 2.56 12.31 -6.07
CA ASP A 159 2.37 13.19 -7.23
C ASP A 159 2.13 14.66 -6.82
N THR A 160 1.61 14.90 -5.61
CA THR A 160 1.47 16.23 -5.03
C THR A 160 2.82 16.91 -4.74
N LEU A 161 3.91 16.15 -4.64
CA LEU A 161 5.26 16.71 -4.64
C LEU A 161 5.59 17.32 -6.01
N GLY A 162 5.07 16.76 -7.11
CA GLY A 162 5.23 17.28 -8.46
C GLY A 162 4.51 18.61 -8.65
N SER A 163 5.19 19.73 -8.41
CA SER A 163 4.59 21.07 -8.50
C SER A 163 4.38 21.61 -9.94
N GLY A 164 3.99 20.74 -10.87
CA GLY A 164 3.69 21.04 -12.28
C GLY A 164 4.51 20.22 -13.28
N GLY A 165 4.03 20.15 -14.53
CA GLY A 165 4.59 19.27 -15.56
C GLY A 165 3.99 17.87 -15.52
N SER A 166 4.66 16.88 -16.11
CA SER A 166 4.16 15.50 -16.17
C SER A 166 4.12 14.83 -14.79
N CYS A 167 5.06 15.19 -13.90
CA CYS A 167 5.13 14.65 -12.54
C CYS A 167 4.04 15.18 -11.58
N ALA A 168 3.17 16.09 -12.01
CA ALA A 168 1.98 16.47 -11.26
C ALA A 168 0.82 15.46 -11.43
N SER A 169 1.06 14.37 -12.15
CA SER A 169 0.09 13.31 -12.39
C SER A 169 0.82 11.97 -12.43
N GLY A 170 1.05 11.40 -11.25
CA GLY A 170 1.71 10.11 -11.05
C GLY A 170 0.86 8.94 -11.54
N LEU A 171 1.50 7.79 -11.78
CA LEU A 171 0.80 6.58 -12.20
C LEU A 171 1.20 5.32 -11.42
N GLY A 172 2.25 5.39 -10.60
CA GLY A 172 2.65 4.31 -9.69
C GLY A 172 4.09 3.82 -9.88
N ASP A 173 4.28 2.57 -9.51
CA ASP A 173 5.55 1.85 -9.31
C ASP A 173 6.54 2.62 -8.41
N PRO A 174 6.16 2.85 -7.15
CA PRO A 174 7.01 3.61 -6.26
C PRO A 174 8.32 2.90 -5.98
N ILE A 175 9.36 3.71 -5.74
CA ILE A 175 10.58 3.27 -5.06
C ILE A 175 10.92 4.25 -3.94
N VAL A 176 11.31 3.68 -2.80
CA VAL A 176 11.80 4.39 -1.62
C VAL A 176 13.18 3.84 -1.32
N LEU A 177 14.18 4.70 -1.18
CA LEU A 177 15.54 4.34 -0.77
C LEU A 177 16.09 5.35 0.23
N TYR A 178 16.87 4.86 1.20
CA TYR A 178 17.70 5.70 2.05
C TYR A 178 19.14 5.73 1.56
N ASP A 179 19.60 6.91 1.13
CA ASP A 179 20.99 7.16 0.77
C ASP A 179 21.82 7.36 2.03
N GLU A 180 22.31 6.26 2.61
CA GLU A 180 23.11 6.24 3.84
C GLU A 180 24.33 7.16 3.77
N ALA A 181 24.96 7.27 2.60
CA ALA A 181 26.19 8.05 2.43
C ALA A 181 25.93 9.56 2.41
N ALA A 182 24.73 9.99 1.99
CA ALA A 182 24.34 11.39 1.96
C ALA A 182 23.39 11.80 3.08
N ASP A 183 22.87 10.84 3.85
CA ASP A 183 21.86 11.08 4.90
C ASP A 183 20.58 11.66 4.27
N ARG A 184 20.08 11.06 3.17
CA ARG A 184 18.95 11.55 2.35
C ARG A 184 17.99 10.45 1.92
N TRP A 185 16.73 10.81 1.74
CA TRP A 185 15.69 9.95 1.18
C TRP A 185 15.54 10.20 -0.33
N LEU A 186 15.42 9.11 -1.09
CA LEU A 186 14.97 9.12 -2.47
C LEU A 186 13.56 8.52 -2.52
N LEU A 187 12.62 9.28 -3.05
CA LEU A 187 11.30 8.81 -3.44
C LEU A 187 11.18 8.91 -4.96
N SER A 188 10.50 7.97 -5.58
CA SER A 188 10.22 8.06 -7.02
C SER A 188 8.94 7.34 -7.41
N GLU A 189 8.35 7.81 -8.51
CA GLU A 189 7.31 7.15 -9.28
C GLU A 189 7.48 7.52 -10.77
N PHE A 190 6.67 6.97 -11.67
CA PHE A 190 6.58 7.49 -13.04
C PHE A 190 5.30 8.30 -13.29
N ALA A 191 5.38 9.20 -14.26
CA ALA A 191 4.22 9.99 -14.68
C ALA A 191 3.23 9.19 -15.53
N SER A 192 1.96 9.56 -15.43
CA SER A 192 0.83 9.00 -16.20
C SER A 192 0.90 9.23 -17.71
N GLY A 193 1.69 10.20 -18.15
CA GLY A 193 1.88 10.52 -19.56
C GLY A 193 3.28 11.04 -19.84
N GLY A 194 3.66 11.04 -21.13
CA GLY A 194 4.89 11.67 -21.61
C GLY A 194 6.21 10.90 -21.43
N ASN A 195 6.17 9.71 -20.82
CA ASN A 195 7.36 8.90 -20.49
C ASN A 195 8.32 9.65 -19.55
N HIS A 196 7.97 9.80 -18.28
CA HIS A 196 8.80 10.53 -17.31
C HIS A 196 9.06 9.71 -16.05
N LEU A 197 10.30 9.77 -15.57
CA LEU A 197 10.70 9.33 -14.24
C LEU A 197 10.67 10.55 -13.30
N CYS A 198 9.84 10.47 -12.26
CA CYS A 198 9.69 11.51 -11.25
C CYS A 198 10.52 11.12 -10.03
N VAL A 199 11.55 11.90 -9.72
CA VAL A 199 12.51 11.58 -8.65
C VAL A 199 12.61 12.73 -7.67
N TYR A 200 12.44 12.41 -6.40
CA TYR A 200 12.41 13.36 -5.30
C TYR A 200 13.52 13.01 -4.30
N ILE A 201 14.47 13.92 -4.09
CA ILE A 201 15.56 13.77 -3.13
C ILE A 201 15.31 14.69 -1.94
N SER A 202 15.23 14.17 -0.73
CA SER A 202 15.02 15.01 0.45
C SER A 202 16.16 16.02 0.61
N GLN A 203 15.88 17.16 1.24
CA GLN A 203 16.92 18.18 1.49
C GLN A 203 17.73 17.87 2.76
N THR A 204 17.20 17.05 3.65
CA THR A 204 17.78 16.61 4.93
C THR A 204 17.45 15.13 5.18
N SER A 205 17.89 14.56 6.31
CA SER A 205 17.52 13.20 6.72
C SER A 205 16.06 13.04 7.16
N ASP A 206 15.34 14.14 7.34
CA ASP A 206 13.92 14.13 7.68
C ASP A 206 13.06 13.76 6.45
N PRO A 207 12.42 12.57 6.42
CA PRO A 207 11.58 12.14 5.30
C PRO A 207 10.29 12.96 5.18
N ALA A 208 9.88 13.65 6.25
CA ALA A 208 8.68 14.48 6.23
C ALA A 208 8.98 15.92 5.76
N GLY A 209 10.25 16.26 5.52
CA GLY A 209 10.71 17.60 5.14
C GLY A 209 10.53 17.91 3.65
N ALA A 210 11.27 18.93 3.18
CA ALA A 210 11.24 19.37 1.78
C ALA A 210 12.14 18.52 0.85
N TYR A 211 11.78 18.47 -0.43
CA TYR A 211 12.47 17.67 -1.46
C TYR A 211 12.96 18.53 -2.64
N PHE A 212 14.10 18.16 -3.24
CA PHE A 212 14.48 18.54 -4.60
C PHE A 212 13.79 17.59 -5.59
N ARG A 213 13.16 18.15 -6.61
CA ARG A 213 12.19 17.41 -7.43
C ARG A 213 12.59 17.46 -8.89
N TYR A 214 12.85 16.29 -9.46
CA TYR A 214 13.37 16.10 -10.79
C TYR A 214 12.36 15.37 -11.66
N ASP A 215 12.16 15.87 -12.89
CA ASP A 215 11.32 15.29 -13.92
C ASP A 215 12.23 14.91 -15.11
N PHE A 216 12.57 13.62 -15.23
CA PHE A 216 13.43 13.10 -16.29
C PHE A 216 12.61 12.45 -17.40
N THR A 217 12.63 13.03 -18.60
CA THR A 217 11.95 12.45 -19.77
C THR A 217 12.73 11.29 -20.38
N THR A 218 12.11 10.12 -20.47
CA THR A 218 12.69 8.91 -21.05
C THR A 218 12.25 8.70 -22.51
N PRO A 219 13.07 8.02 -23.34
CA PRO A 219 12.72 7.77 -24.74
C PRO A 219 11.47 6.90 -24.93
N ASN A 220 11.24 5.94 -24.04
CA ASN A 220 10.03 5.12 -24.00
C ASN A 220 9.48 5.08 -22.57
N PHE A 221 8.23 4.62 -22.46
CA PHE A 221 7.56 4.46 -21.17
C PHE A 221 8.39 3.60 -20.20
N PRO A 222 8.79 4.15 -19.03
CA PRO A 222 9.73 3.52 -18.12
C PRO A 222 9.01 2.60 -17.10
N ASP A 223 8.34 1.57 -17.60
CA ASP A 223 7.60 0.59 -16.77
C ASP A 223 8.53 -0.15 -15.79
N TYR A 224 8.02 -0.54 -14.61
CA TYR A 224 8.78 -1.26 -13.58
C TYR A 224 10.15 -0.62 -13.29
N PRO A 225 10.21 0.67 -12.92
CA PRO A 225 11.47 1.27 -12.56
C PRO A 225 12.01 0.64 -11.28
N LYS A 226 13.33 0.37 -11.24
CA LYS A 226 14.04 -0.04 -10.02
C LYS A 226 15.27 0.83 -9.88
N TYR A 227 15.49 1.34 -8.67
CA TYR A 227 16.56 2.29 -8.38
C TYR A 227 17.61 1.65 -7.49
N ALA A 228 18.82 2.19 -7.57
CA ALA A 228 19.88 1.91 -6.62
C ALA A 228 20.72 3.16 -6.32
N VAL A 229 21.16 3.28 -5.08
CA VAL A 229 22.16 4.23 -4.61
C VAL A 229 23.55 3.65 -4.85
N TRP A 230 24.38 4.39 -5.59
CA TRP A 230 25.80 4.11 -5.78
C TRP A 230 26.61 5.40 -5.60
N PRO A 231 27.93 5.34 -5.32
CA PRO A 231 28.69 6.56 -5.01
C PRO A 231 28.65 7.66 -6.07
N ASP A 232 28.64 7.31 -7.37
CA ASP A 232 28.71 8.25 -8.49
C ASP A 232 27.35 8.59 -9.12
N ALA A 233 26.33 7.72 -9.00
CA ALA A 233 25.03 7.91 -9.62
C ALA A 233 23.89 7.27 -8.82
N TYR A 234 22.66 7.76 -9.04
CA TYR A 234 21.46 6.95 -8.81
C TYR A 234 21.22 6.16 -10.08
N TYR A 235 21.35 4.84 -9.98
CA TYR A 235 21.15 3.94 -11.11
C TYR A 235 19.69 3.51 -11.19
N VAL A 236 19.16 3.40 -12.40
CA VAL A 236 17.77 3.00 -12.65
C VAL A 236 17.73 1.92 -13.72
N SER A 237 16.83 0.97 -13.60
CA SER A 237 16.46 0.05 -14.67
C SER A 237 14.96 0.12 -14.96
N THR A 238 14.55 -0.18 -16.19
CA THR A 238 13.15 -0.14 -16.61
C THR A 238 12.82 -1.20 -17.67
N ASN A 239 11.60 -1.71 -17.66
CA ASN A 239 10.99 -2.59 -18.67
C ASN A 239 10.51 -1.79 -19.89
N GLU A 240 11.44 -1.45 -20.77
CA GLU A 240 11.18 -0.64 -21.98
C GLU A 240 11.00 -1.49 -23.24
N SER A 241 11.12 -0.89 -24.45
CA SER A 241 11.21 -1.61 -25.74
C SER A 241 12.49 -2.47 -25.91
N SER A 242 13.43 -2.34 -25.01
CA SER A 242 14.48 -3.30 -24.66
C SER A 242 14.81 -2.98 -23.20
N PRO A 243 15.28 -3.95 -22.40
CA PRO A 243 15.63 -3.66 -21.00
C PRO A 243 16.61 -2.49 -20.97
N ALA A 244 16.25 -1.42 -20.29
CA ALA A 244 17.00 -0.17 -20.30
C ALA A 244 17.57 0.13 -18.91
N VAL A 245 18.71 0.80 -18.91
CA VAL A 245 19.41 1.24 -17.71
C VAL A 245 19.79 2.70 -17.82
N TYR A 246 19.73 3.41 -16.69
CA TYR A 246 20.01 4.82 -16.58
C TYR A 246 20.99 5.08 -15.44
N ALA A 247 21.78 6.14 -15.59
CA ALA A 247 22.54 6.76 -14.51
C ALA A 247 22.08 8.21 -14.39
N LEU A 248 21.57 8.60 -13.23
CA LEU A 248 21.20 9.97 -12.87
C LEU A 248 22.36 10.61 -12.09
N ASP A 249 22.68 11.88 -12.37
CA ASP A 249 23.80 12.59 -11.71
C ASP A 249 23.49 12.89 -10.24
N ARG A 250 23.78 11.89 -9.38
CA ARG A 250 23.54 11.92 -7.93
C ARG A 250 24.20 13.12 -7.26
N GLN A 251 25.42 13.46 -7.66
CA GLN A 251 26.14 14.58 -7.06
C GLN A 251 25.41 15.91 -7.28
N GLN A 252 24.91 16.16 -8.49
CA GLN A 252 24.10 17.36 -8.75
C GLN A 252 22.73 17.29 -8.08
N MET A 253 22.13 16.10 -8.02
CA MET A 253 20.82 15.89 -7.39
C MET A 253 20.83 16.19 -5.88
N LEU A 254 21.83 15.68 -5.16
CA LEU A 254 22.04 15.96 -3.73
C LEU A 254 22.32 17.45 -3.46
N ALA A 255 22.97 18.13 -4.41
CA ALA A 255 23.23 19.57 -4.31
C ALA A 255 22.02 20.44 -4.70
N GLY A 256 20.92 19.83 -5.16
CA GLY A 256 19.76 20.55 -5.69
C GLY A 256 20.06 21.35 -6.97
N ASN A 257 21.08 20.94 -7.73
CA ASN A 257 21.49 21.57 -8.98
C ASN A 257 20.85 20.89 -10.19
N ALA A 258 21.05 21.47 -11.38
CA ALA A 258 20.64 20.83 -12.62
C ALA A 258 21.39 19.50 -12.80
N ALA A 259 20.65 18.41 -13.00
CA ALA A 259 21.18 17.06 -13.11
C ALA A 259 20.86 16.48 -14.48
N THR A 260 21.82 15.77 -15.07
CA THR A 260 21.63 15.07 -16.34
C THR A 260 21.42 13.58 -16.10
N MET A 261 20.98 12.86 -17.13
CA MET A 261 20.98 11.40 -17.13
C MET A 261 21.66 10.82 -18.37
N GLN A 262 22.11 9.58 -18.28
CA GLN A 262 22.63 8.81 -19.41
C GLN A 262 21.97 7.43 -19.46
N ARG A 263 21.70 6.93 -20.66
CA ARG A 263 20.95 5.68 -20.88
C ARG A 263 21.69 4.70 -21.79
N PHE A 264 21.53 3.42 -21.48
CA PHE A 264 21.86 2.29 -22.35
C PHE A 264 20.69 1.28 -22.42
N THR A 265 20.69 0.44 -23.44
CA THR A 265 19.84 -0.77 -23.54
C THR A 265 20.68 -2.03 -23.48
N GLY A 266 20.20 -3.04 -22.77
CA GLY A 266 20.72 -4.41 -22.86
C GLY A 266 20.04 -5.23 -23.98
N PRO A 267 20.60 -6.41 -24.29
CA PRO A 267 20.01 -7.32 -25.27
C PRO A 267 18.75 -7.99 -24.74
N ASP A 268 17.75 -8.22 -25.61
CA ASP A 268 16.53 -8.95 -25.26
C ASP A 268 16.80 -10.46 -25.07
N LEU A 269 16.12 -11.08 -24.10
CA LEU A 269 16.03 -12.54 -23.91
C LEU A 269 14.82 -13.10 -24.67
N SER A 270 14.92 -14.29 -25.26
CA SER A 270 13.75 -14.97 -25.84
C SER A 270 12.79 -15.45 -24.75
N GLY A 271 11.52 -15.72 -25.08
CA GLY A 271 10.56 -16.32 -24.13
C GLY A 271 9.95 -15.37 -23.10
N PHE A 272 10.62 -14.29 -22.71
CA PHE A 272 10.08 -13.28 -21.80
C PHE A 272 9.55 -12.04 -22.52
N GLY A 273 8.29 -11.70 -22.25
CA GLY A 273 7.67 -10.47 -22.76
C GLY A 273 7.91 -9.25 -21.86
N PHE A 274 8.28 -9.48 -20.61
CA PHE A 274 8.65 -8.49 -19.61
C PHE A 274 10.10 -8.74 -19.21
N GLN A 275 10.95 -7.72 -19.25
CA GLN A 275 12.38 -7.88 -18.95
C GLN A 275 12.97 -6.59 -18.41
N ALA A 276 13.67 -6.70 -17.29
CA ALA A 276 14.46 -5.62 -16.72
C ALA A 276 15.76 -6.18 -16.13
N PHE A 277 16.75 -5.31 -15.95
CA PHE A 277 17.87 -5.59 -15.06
C PHE A 277 17.49 -5.18 -13.63
N THR A 278 18.18 -5.71 -12.64
CA THR A 278 18.07 -5.28 -11.24
C THR A 278 19.38 -4.59 -10.85
N PRO A 279 19.36 -3.29 -10.51
CA PRO A 279 20.56 -2.58 -10.08
C PRO A 279 20.95 -2.99 -8.66
N ALA A 280 22.26 -3.04 -8.39
CA ALA A 280 22.80 -3.33 -7.07
C ALA A 280 22.77 -2.08 -6.19
N ASP A 281 22.11 -2.18 -5.04
CA ASP A 281 21.95 -1.09 -4.09
C ASP A 281 22.87 -1.26 -2.87
N LEU A 282 23.54 -0.18 -2.46
CA LEU A 282 24.57 -0.17 -1.42
C LEU A 282 23.98 -0.18 -0.01
N ASP A 283 24.22 -1.26 0.73
CA ASP A 283 23.95 -1.32 2.18
C ASP A 283 25.23 -1.09 3.00
N GLY A 284 25.11 -0.25 4.02
CA GLY A 284 26.13 -0.03 5.05
C GLY A 284 27.18 1.04 4.73
N PRO A 285 27.98 1.40 5.76
CA PRO A 285 28.83 2.59 5.71
C PRO A 285 30.06 2.44 4.79
N GLN A 286 30.47 1.20 4.50
CA GLN A 286 31.67 0.94 3.72
C GLN A 286 31.35 1.04 2.23
N GLN A 287 31.83 2.12 1.61
CA GLN A 287 31.59 2.38 0.19
C GLN A 287 32.27 1.34 -0.72
N PRO A 288 31.76 1.12 -1.95
CA PRO A 288 32.48 0.43 -3.00
C PRO A 288 33.87 1.05 -3.24
N PRO A 289 34.84 0.28 -3.80
CA PRO A 289 36.13 0.84 -4.20
C PRO A 289 35.96 2.09 -5.09
N SER A 290 36.81 3.09 -4.91
CA SER A 290 36.74 4.34 -5.69
C SER A 290 36.74 4.06 -7.20
N GLY A 291 35.76 4.58 -7.92
CA GLY A 291 35.59 4.37 -9.35
C GLY A 291 35.03 2.99 -9.72
N ALA A 292 34.46 2.25 -8.77
CA ALA A 292 33.72 1.03 -9.07
C ALA A 292 32.45 1.39 -9.87
N PRO A 293 32.21 0.73 -11.03
CA PRO A 293 31.01 0.97 -11.82
C PRO A 293 29.76 0.45 -11.11
N GLY A 294 28.60 1.03 -11.40
CA GLY A 294 27.32 0.48 -10.98
C GLY A 294 27.11 -0.93 -11.53
N ILE A 295 26.52 -1.81 -10.72
CA ILE A 295 26.29 -3.21 -11.08
C ILE A 295 24.81 -3.43 -11.39
N PHE A 296 24.54 -4.12 -12.48
CA PHE A 296 23.21 -4.57 -12.89
C PHE A 296 23.23 -6.07 -13.12
N MET A 297 22.17 -6.78 -12.73
CA MET A 297 22.07 -8.22 -12.93
C MET A 297 20.71 -8.64 -13.47
N ARG A 298 20.68 -9.80 -14.11
CA ARG A 298 19.47 -10.57 -14.38
C ARG A 298 19.81 -12.06 -14.40
N HIS A 299 18.81 -12.90 -14.17
CA HIS A 299 18.97 -14.34 -14.32
C HIS A 299 18.70 -14.76 -15.77
N ARG A 300 19.22 -15.92 -16.15
CA ARG A 300 18.98 -16.54 -17.44
C ARG A 300 18.87 -18.05 -17.29
N ASP A 301 17.62 -18.51 -17.34
CA ASP A 301 17.24 -19.89 -17.62
C ASP A 301 17.64 -20.23 -19.08
N THR A 302 18.60 -21.13 -19.27
CA THR A 302 19.22 -21.33 -20.59
C THR A 302 18.37 -22.11 -21.59
N GLU A 303 17.36 -22.79 -21.11
CA GLU A 303 16.42 -23.62 -21.82
C GLU A 303 15.51 -22.74 -22.71
N PRO A 304 14.82 -21.73 -22.14
CA PRO A 304 14.00 -20.79 -22.88
C PRO A 304 14.77 -19.59 -23.45
N HIS A 305 15.91 -19.21 -22.86
CA HIS A 305 16.62 -17.98 -23.24
C HIS A 305 17.95 -18.20 -23.98
N GLY A 306 18.44 -19.44 -24.03
CA GLY A 306 19.70 -19.80 -24.67
C GLY A 306 19.58 -20.04 -26.18
N PRO A 307 20.62 -19.69 -26.98
CA PRO A 307 20.63 -20.05 -28.39
C PRO A 307 20.64 -21.57 -28.55
N GLY A 308 19.59 -22.12 -29.15
CA GLY A 308 19.44 -23.56 -29.37
C GLY A 308 18.72 -24.33 -28.25
N GLY A 309 18.39 -23.69 -27.11
CA GLY A 309 17.87 -24.33 -25.89
C GLY A 309 18.93 -25.23 -25.27
N MET A 310 19.89 -24.62 -24.56
CA MET A 310 21.04 -25.34 -24.00
C MET A 310 20.68 -25.82 -22.59
N PRO A 311 20.55 -27.14 -22.33
CA PRO A 311 19.76 -27.61 -21.19
C PRO A 311 20.58 -27.91 -19.92
N SER A 312 21.59 -27.10 -19.59
CA SER A 312 22.48 -27.49 -18.46
C SER A 312 23.34 -26.40 -17.84
N ASN A 313 23.14 -25.11 -18.13
CA ASN A 313 24.04 -24.06 -17.63
C ASN A 313 23.29 -22.76 -17.38
N ASP A 314 22.35 -22.79 -16.45
CA ASP A 314 21.78 -21.57 -15.95
C ASP A 314 22.82 -20.61 -15.38
N LEU A 315 22.54 -19.33 -15.55
CA LEU A 315 23.50 -18.30 -15.24
C LEU A 315 22.86 -17.02 -14.71
N LEU A 316 23.67 -16.30 -13.96
CA LEU A 316 23.44 -14.90 -13.62
C LEU A 316 24.32 -14.05 -14.54
N GLU A 317 23.69 -13.18 -15.32
CA GLU A 317 24.40 -12.18 -16.11
C GLU A 317 24.72 -10.98 -15.21
N VAL A 318 25.98 -10.53 -15.25
CA VAL A 318 26.44 -9.36 -14.49
C VAL A 318 26.91 -8.29 -15.45
N TRP A 319 26.46 -7.06 -15.26
CA TRP A 319 26.77 -5.92 -16.12
C TRP A 319 27.32 -4.76 -15.30
N ALA A 320 28.31 -4.08 -15.84
CA ALA A 320 28.91 -2.88 -15.27
C ALA A 320 28.52 -1.64 -16.07
N PHE A 321 27.96 -0.63 -15.39
CA PHE A 321 27.72 0.68 -15.94
C PHE A 321 28.75 1.68 -15.37
N ASP A 322 29.75 2.00 -16.18
CA ASP A 322 30.72 3.07 -15.91
C ASP A 322 30.19 4.38 -16.54
N VAL A 323 29.82 5.36 -15.72
CA VAL A 323 29.25 6.64 -16.19
C VAL A 323 30.29 7.77 -16.14
N ASP A 324 30.40 8.52 -17.22
CA ASP A 324 31.16 9.77 -17.28
C ASP A 324 30.20 10.91 -17.67
N PHE A 325 29.66 11.61 -16.66
CA PHE A 325 28.76 12.74 -16.87
C PHE A 325 29.42 13.92 -17.59
N ALA A 326 30.75 14.08 -17.48
CA ALA A 326 31.48 15.16 -18.15
C ALA A 326 31.72 14.86 -19.63
N THR A 327 31.98 13.59 -19.96
CA THR A 327 32.22 13.13 -21.33
C THR A 327 31.38 11.87 -21.60
N PRO A 328 30.09 12.00 -21.98
CA PRO A 328 29.19 10.86 -22.17
C PRO A 328 29.67 9.81 -23.19
N ALA A 329 30.57 10.19 -24.10
CA ALA A 329 31.20 9.27 -25.05
C ALA A 329 32.16 8.26 -24.39
N ASN A 330 32.64 8.53 -23.17
CA ASN A 330 33.49 7.62 -22.40
C ASN A 330 32.68 6.58 -21.61
N SER A 331 31.40 6.85 -21.33
CA SER A 331 30.54 5.95 -20.56
C SER A 331 30.42 4.60 -21.24
N THR A 332 30.31 3.54 -20.45
CA THR A 332 30.17 2.17 -20.97
C THR A 332 29.13 1.37 -20.21
N PHE A 333 28.48 0.46 -20.93
CA PHE A 333 27.68 -0.61 -20.37
C PHE A 333 28.24 -1.94 -20.87
N THR A 334 28.83 -2.70 -19.95
CA THR A 334 29.71 -3.83 -20.26
C THR A 334 29.25 -5.09 -19.55
N GLN A 335 29.05 -6.17 -20.30
CA GLN A 335 28.83 -7.50 -19.72
C GLN A 335 30.14 -8.03 -19.10
N LEU A 336 30.08 -8.35 -17.81
CA LEU A 336 31.14 -9.02 -17.04
C LEU A 336 31.07 -10.54 -17.25
N PRO A 337 32.01 -11.35 -16.71
CA PRO A 337 31.87 -12.80 -16.83
C PRO A 337 30.55 -13.27 -16.20
N ASP A 338 29.80 -14.08 -16.95
CA ASP A 338 28.59 -14.72 -16.43
C ASP A 338 28.95 -15.68 -15.30
N ILE A 339 28.02 -15.86 -14.36
CA ILE A 339 28.19 -16.72 -13.20
C ILE A 339 27.27 -17.92 -13.34
N SER A 340 27.84 -19.11 -13.52
CA SER A 340 27.08 -20.35 -13.54
C SER A 340 26.43 -20.62 -12.18
N THR A 341 25.17 -21.02 -12.21
CA THR A 341 24.39 -21.45 -11.05
C THR A 341 23.97 -22.91 -11.20
N ALA A 342 23.44 -23.48 -10.13
CA ALA A 342 22.66 -24.70 -10.25
C ALA A 342 21.41 -24.44 -11.10
N GLU A 343 20.95 -25.51 -11.74
CA GLU A 343 19.78 -25.50 -12.60
C GLU A 343 18.52 -25.02 -11.86
N PHE A 344 17.74 -24.15 -12.50
CA PHE A 344 16.49 -23.58 -12.04
C PHE A 344 15.53 -23.42 -13.22
N ASP A 345 14.26 -23.76 -13.02
CA ASP A 345 13.25 -23.60 -14.06
C ASP A 345 12.48 -22.30 -13.82
N SER A 346 12.39 -21.44 -14.84
CA SER A 346 11.57 -20.22 -14.80
C SER A 346 10.13 -20.45 -15.25
N THR A 347 9.77 -21.64 -15.74
CA THR A 347 8.51 -21.96 -16.42
C THR A 347 7.33 -22.20 -15.46
N LEU A 348 7.00 -21.20 -14.63
CA LEU A 348 5.82 -21.24 -13.77
C LEU A 348 4.52 -21.03 -14.55
N CYS A 349 3.78 -22.11 -14.79
CA CYS A 349 2.58 -22.13 -15.62
C CYS A 349 2.85 -21.63 -17.06
N GLY A 350 4.03 -21.95 -17.60
CA GLY A 350 4.54 -21.40 -18.86
C GLY A 350 5.32 -20.10 -18.67
N LEU A 351 5.87 -19.56 -19.77
CA LEU A 351 6.73 -18.35 -19.72
C LEU A 351 5.93 -17.06 -19.91
N THR A 352 4.65 -17.20 -20.27
CA THR A 352 3.77 -16.10 -20.63
C THR A 352 2.51 -16.01 -19.76
N SER A 353 2.25 -16.95 -18.84
CA SER A 353 1.09 -16.87 -17.96
C SER A 353 1.28 -15.83 -16.85
N PHE A 354 0.26 -15.03 -16.59
CA PHE A 354 0.18 -14.13 -15.43
C PHE A 354 -0.58 -14.75 -14.25
N PHE A 355 -0.93 -16.03 -14.36
CA PHE A 355 -1.75 -16.71 -13.39
C PHE A 355 -1.10 -18.04 -13.07
N CYS A 356 -0.52 -18.14 -11.88
CA CYS A 356 0.06 -19.39 -11.44
C CYS A 356 -0.21 -19.67 -9.96
N MET A 357 0.06 -18.72 -9.06
CA MET A 357 0.02 -18.98 -7.62
C MET A 357 -1.42 -19.16 -7.14
N GLY A 358 -1.80 -20.40 -6.81
CA GLY A 358 -3.14 -20.73 -6.32
C GLY A 358 -3.42 -20.17 -4.92
N MET A 359 -4.69 -20.06 -4.58
CA MET A 359 -5.17 -19.64 -3.25
C MET A 359 -6.46 -20.42 -2.91
N PRO A 360 -6.95 -20.42 -1.66
CA PRO A 360 -8.15 -21.19 -1.32
C PRO A 360 -9.36 -20.82 -2.19
N GLY A 361 -10.00 -21.83 -2.79
CA GLY A 361 -11.09 -21.63 -3.75
C GLY A 361 -10.66 -21.24 -5.17
N VAL A 362 -9.36 -21.04 -5.43
CA VAL A 362 -8.78 -20.71 -6.74
C VAL A 362 -7.67 -21.67 -7.09
N ALA A 363 -7.89 -22.49 -8.12
CA ALA A 363 -6.90 -23.47 -8.55
C ALA A 363 -5.63 -22.80 -9.12
N GLN A 364 -4.47 -23.39 -8.83
CA GLN A 364 -3.18 -23.05 -9.43
C GLN A 364 -3.25 -23.10 -10.96
N GLY A 365 -2.69 -22.09 -11.62
CA GLY A 365 -2.72 -21.93 -13.08
C GLY A 365 -4.08 -21.49 -13.67
N SER A 366 -5.12 -21.28 -12.86
CA SER A 366 -6.39 -20.73 -13.35
C SER A 366 -6.28 -19.22 -13.60
N SER A 367 -7.15 -18.63 -14.44
CA SER A 367 -7.13 -17.19 -14.76
C SER A 367 -7.30 -16.23 -13.58
N SER A 368 -7.69 -16.75 -12.42
CA SER A 368 -7.84 -15.99 -11.16
C SER A 368 -6.70 -16.23 -10.18
N SER A 369 -5.74 -17.11 -10.48
CA SER A 369 -4.54 -17.31 -9.67
C SER A 369 -3.58 -16.12 -9.81
N LEU A 370 -2.69 -15.95 -8.81
CA LEU A 370 -1.86 -14.75 -8.69
C LEU A 370 -0.63 -14.82 -9.61
N ASP A 371 -0.09 -13.65 -9.96
CA ASP A 371 1.09 -13.51 -10.83
C ASP A 371 2.34 -14.15 -10.21
N PRO A 372 3.06 -15.03 -10.94
CA PRO A 372 4.29 -15.63 -10.43
C PRO A 372 5.50 -14.70 -10.39
N LEU A 373 5.61 -13.68 -11.27
CA LEU A 373 6.79 -12.79 -11.41
C LEU A 373 8.15 -13.49 -11.56
N ARG A 374 8.26 -14.38 -12.55
CA ARG A 374 9.45 -15.21 -12.84
C ARG A 374 10.60 -14.52 -13.57
N GLU A 375 10.40 -13.31 -14.08
CA GLU A 375 11.24 -12.75 -15.15
C GLU A 375 12.47 -11.96 -14.67
N VAL A 376 12.53 -11.59 -13.38
CA VAL A 376 13.56 -10.70 -12.84
C VAL A 376 14.19 -11.25 -11.57
N ILE A 377 15.42 -10.81 -11.30
CA ILE A 377 15.94 -10.86 -9.94
C ILE A 377 15.10 -9.88 -9.11
N MET A 378 14.49 -10.35 -8.04
CA MET A 378 13.56 -9.56 -7.25
C MET A 378 14.24 -8.36 -6.61
N ASN A 379 13.46 -7.29 -6.41
CA ASN A 379 13.90 -6.10 -5.71
C ASN A 379 14.14 -6.39 -4.21
N ARG A 380 15.24 -5.98 -3.58
CA ARG A 380 16.46 -5.34 -4.10
C ARG A 380 17.58 -6.37 -4.32
N LEU A 381 18.54 -6.04 -5.19
CA LEU A 381 19.85 -6.69 -5.22
C LEU A 381 20.77 -5.96 -4.23
N ALA A 382 20.98 -6.55 -3.05
CA ALA A 382 21.73 -5.91 -1.97
C ALA A 382 23.25 -6.08 -2.18
N TYR A 383 23.99 -4.97 -2.19
CA TYR A 383 25.45 -4.92 -2.19
C TYR A 383 25.96 -4.57 -0.80
N ARG A 384 27.03 -5.23 -0.35
CA ARG A 384 27.73 -4.86 0.88
C ARG A 384 29.25 -5.02 0.74
N ASN A 385 30.00 -4.08 1.29
CA ASN A 385 31.46 -4.17 1.37
C ASN A 385 31.93 -4.46 2.81
N PHE A 386 32.56 -5.61 3.03
CA PHE A 386 33.12 -6.02 4.33
C PHE A 386 34.57 -5.56 4.53
N GLY A 387 35.14 -4.79 3.59
CA GLY A 387 36.54 -4.37 3.55
C GLY A 387 37.52 -5.49 3.17
N THR A 388 37.22 -6.73 3.54
CA THR A 388 37.96 -7.93 3.12
C THR A 388 37.45 -8.52 1.80
N HIS A 389 36.18 -8.30 1.50
CA HIS A 389 35.48 -8.75 0.32
C HIS A 389 34.23 -7.91 0.10
N GLU A 390 33.72 -7.93 -1.12
CA GLU A 390 32.42 -7.36 -1.50
C GLU A 390 31.44 -8.51 -1.72
N ALA A 391 30.17 -8.31 -1.39
CA ALA A 391 29.11 -9.29 -1.53
C ALA A 391 27.91 -8.70 -2.29
N LEU A 392 27.24 -9.55 -3.07
CA LEU A 392 25.92 -9.28 -3.65
C LEU A 392 24.97 -10.38 -3.23
N VAL A 393 23.77 -10.02 -2.78
CA VAL A 393 22.70 -10.96 -2.41
C VAL A 393 21.45 -10.62 -3.21
N GLY A 394 20.87 -11.64 -3.84
CA GLY A 394 19.63 -11.51 -4.56
C GLY A 394 18.85 -12.81 -4.57
N ASN A 395 17.64 -12.74 -5.12
CA ASN A 395 16.75 -13.88 -5.23
C ASN A 395 15.89 -13.81 -6.50
N LEU A 396 15.32 -14.94 -6.89
CA LEU A 396 14.32 -15.08 -7.94
C LEU A 396 13.36 -16.21 -7.58
N VAL A 397 12.18 -16.22 -8.19
CA VAL A 397 11.24 -17.34 -8.07
C VAL A 397 11.57 -18.40 -9.13
N THR A 398 11.47 -19.67 -8.76
CA THR A 398 11.70 -20.81 -9.66
C THR A 398 10.59 -21.84 -9.51
N ASP A 399 10.25 -22.53 -10.59
CA ASP A 399 9.45 -23.76 -10.55
C ASP A 399 10.32 -24.92 -10.06
N ILE A 400 9.94 -25.50 -8.92
CA ILE A 400 10.61 -26.69 -8.39
C ILE A 400 10.00 -28.01 -8.91
N GLY A 401 9.02 -27.89 -9.82
CA GLY A 401 8.26 -28.95 -10.45
C GLY A 401 6.76 -28.84 -10.15
N ALA A 402 5.94 -29.10 -11.18
CA ALA A 402 4.49 -29.01 -11.13
C ALA A 402 3.97 -27.59 -10.84
N ASP A 403 4.63 -26.57 -11.39
CA ASP A 403 4.31 -25.17 -11.23
C ASP A 403 4.38 -24.69 -9.76
N HIS A 404 5.22 -25.34 -8.94
CA HIS A 404 5.37 -25.01 -7.53
C HIS A 404 6.47 -23.95 -7.37
N GLY A 405 6.07 -22.73 -7.00
CA GLY A 405 7.00 -21.63 -6.73
C GLY A 405 7.87 -21.86 -5.49
N GLY A 406 9.19 -21.79 -5.69
CA GLY A 406 10.20 -21.70 -4.63
C GLY A 406 11.06 -20.46 -4.79
N VAL A 407 11.70 -20.02 -3.70
CA VAL A 407 12.63 -18.86 -3.73
C VAL A 407 14.06 -19.37 -3.89
N ARG A 408 14.63 -19.19 -5.09
CA ARG A 408 16.06 -19.36 -5.36
C ARG A 408 16.78 -18.12 -4.86
N TRP A 409 17.80 -18.29 -4.04
CA TRP A 409 18.63 -17.20 -3.52
C TRP A 409 20.10 -17.48 -3.80
N PHE A 410 20.89 -16.41 -3.90
CA PHE A 410 22.32 -16.49 -4.13
C PHE A 410 23.08 -15.43 -3.36
N GLU A 411 24.35 -15.74 -3.10
CA GLU A 411 25.36 -14.81 -2.63
C GLU A 411 26.57 -14.89 -3.56
N LEU A 412 26.97 -13.74 -4.11
CA LEU A 412 28.19 -13.59 -4.88
C LEU A 412 29.24 -12.88 -4.04
N ARG A 413 30.52 -13.22 -4.22
CA ARG A 413 31.62 -12.52 -3.58
C ARG A 413 32.74 -12.17 -4.56
N ARG A 414 33.47 -11.11 -4.25
CA ARG A 414 34.78 -10.82 -4.85
C ARG A 414 35.74 -10.22 -3.83
N ASN A 415 37.03 -10.48 -4.00
CA ASN A 415 38.11 -9.93 -3.16
C ASN A 415 39.08 -9.18 -4.09
N GLY A 416 38.55 -8.17 -4.80
CA GLY A 416 39.12 -7.71 -6.05
C GLY A 416 38.91 -8.70 -7.20
N GLY A 417 39.07 -8.22 -8.45
CA GLY A 417 38.84 -9.06 -9.63
C GLY A 417 37.36 -9.29 -9.94
N SER A 418 37.05 -10.48 -10.49
CA SER A 418 35.70 -10.84 -10.96
C SER A 418 34.78 -11.31 -9.83
N TRP A 419 33.47 -11.08 -10.00
CA TRP A 419 32.43 -11.71 -9.19
C TRP A 419 32.44 -13.23 -9.37
N ALA A 420 32.18 -13.96 -8.29
CA ALA A 420 32.02 -15.42 -8.30
C ALA A 420 30.89 -15.84 -7.36
N LEU A 421 30.23 -16.94 -7.71
CA LEU A 421 29.26 -17.58 -6.83
C LEU A 421 29.94 -18.03 -5.53
N HIS A 422 29.48 -17.52 -4.40
CA HIS A 422 29.91 -17.98 -3.09
C HIS A 422 29.02 -19.11 -2.59
N GLN A 423 27.70 -18.94 -2.72
CA GLN A 423 26.69 -19.94 -2.37
C GLN A 423 25.31 -19.58 -2.94
N GLU A 424 24.45 -20.58 -3.00
CA GLU A 424 23.06 -20.48 -3.47
C GLU A 424 22.21 -21.61 -2.86
N GLY A 425 20.89 -21.45 -2.89
CA GLY A 425 19.93 -22.47 -2.45
C GLY A 425 18.53 -22.22 -2.97
N THR A 426 17.63 -23.19 -2.82
CA THR A 426 16.17 -23.01 -3.05
C THR A 426 15.41 -23.25 -1.76
N TRP A 427 14.68 -22.24 -1.31
CA TRP A 427 13.82 -22.34 -0.14
C TRP A 427 12.41 -22.80 -0.51
N THR A 428 12.08 -24.03 -0.11
CA THR A 428 10.76 -24.65 -0.25
C THR A 428 10.57 -25.78 0.78
N PRO A 429 10.40 -25.43 2.08
CA PRO A 429 10.34 -26.40 3.17
C PRO A 429 9.08 -27.27 3.18
N ASN A 430 8.03 -26.90 2.42
CA ASN A 430 6.75 -27.61 2.33
C ASN A 430 6.11 -27.41 0.95
N THR A 431 4.85 -27.82 0.77
CA THR A 431 4.12 -27.78 -0.50
C THR A 431 3.52 -26.42 -0.87
N THR A 432 3.60 -25.43 0.01
CA THR A 432 3.03 -24.09 -0.23
C THR A 432 3.92 -23.29 -1.18
N ASN A 433 3.35 -22.50 -2.09
CA ASN A 433 4.14 -21.66 -2.99
C ASN A 433 4.84 -20.54 -2.21
N ARG A 434 6.02 -20.13 -2.68
CA ARG A 434 6.76 -18.96 -2.20
C ARG A 434 7.24 -18.15 -3.39
N TRP A 435 6.92 -16.87 -3.41
CA TRP A 435 7.32 -15.98 -4.49
C TRP A 435 7.42 -14.53 -3.98
N MET A 436 7.87 -13.64 -4.87
CA MET A 436 8.00 -12.21 -4.62
C MET A 436 8.85 -11.87 -3.38
N ALA A 437 10.01 -12.51 -3.25
CA ALA A 437 10.82 -12.34 -2.06
C ALA A 437 11.66 -11.04 -2.07
N GLY A 438 11.75 -10.39 -0.91
CA GLY A 438 12.81 -9.42 -0.60
C GLY A 438 13.97 -10.12 0.09
N SER A 439 15.20 -9.64 -0.15
CA SER A 439 16.42 -10.15 0.48
C SER A 439 17.42 -9.05 0.79
N ALA A 440 18.12 -9.15 1.92
CA ALA A 440 19.23 -8.28 2.26
C ALA A 440 20.30 -9.04 3.07
N MET A 441 21.43 -8.37 3.38
CA MET A 441 22.53 -8.95 4.15
C MET A 441 23.00 -8.02 5.26
N ASN A 442 23.03 -8.53 6.50
CA ASN A 442 23.48 -7.75 7.65
C ASN A 442 25.02 -7.64 7.76
N ALA A 443 25.48 -6.86 8.74
CA ALA A 443 26.88 -6.55 9.00
C ALA A 443 27.77 -7.75 9.32
N ASP A 444 27.20 -8.89 9.70
CA ASP A 444 27.92 -10.13 10.00
C ASP A 444 27.81 -11.19 8.88
N GLY A 445 27.20 -10.83 7.75
CA GLY A 445 27.01 -11.71 6.61
C GLY A 445 25.86 -12.72 6.77
N GLY A 446 24.93 -12.47 7.69
CA GLY A 446 23.64 -13.15 7.75
C GLY A 446 22.71 -12.63 6.65
N ILE A 447 21.87 -13.51 6.11
CA ILE A 447 20.93 -13.21 5.02
C ILE A 447 19.52 -13.53 5.51
N LEU A 448 18.57 -12.64 5.26
CA LEU A 448 17.15 -12.87 5.50
C LEU A 448 16.40 -12.87 4.16
N LEU A 449 15.37 -13.71 4.07
CA LEU A 449 14.41 -13.73 2.95
C LEU A 449 13.00 -13.55 3.52
N GLY A 450 12.25 -12.60 3.00
CA GLY A 450 10.84 -12.37 3.31
C GLY A 450 10.03 -12.48 2.03
N TYR A 451 8.93 -13.23 2.05
CA TYR A 451 8.21 -13.62 0.83
C TYR A 451 6.74 -13.90 1.09
N ASN A 452 5.96 -13.89 0.00
CA ASN A 452 4.58 -14.33 0.02
C ASN A 452 4.47 -15.86 0.11
N VAL A 453 3.39 -16.32 0.76
CA VAL A 453 2.98 -17.73 0.79
C VAL A 453 1.53 -17.87 0.37
N SER A 454 1.22 -18.88 -0.47
CA SER A 454 -0.16 -19.20 -0.86
C SER A 454 -0.24 -20.57 -1.53
N ASP A 455 -1.36 -21.27 -1.33
CA ASP A 455 -1.73 -22.46 -2.10
C ASP A 455 -3.25 -22.71 -1.99
N GLY A 456 -3.75 -23.85 -2.48
CA GLY A 456 -5.17 -24.18 -2.40
C GLY A 456 -5.75 -24.30 -0.97
N ALA A 457 -4.91 -24.29 0.07
CA ALA A 457 -5.28 -24.38 1.49
C ALA A 457 -4.77 -23.20 2.34
N VAL A 458 -3.75 -22.46 1.87
CA VAL A 458 -3.12 -21.33 2.56
C VAL A 458 -3.48 -20.04 1.82
N PHE A 459 -4.15 -19.11 2.50
CA PHE A 459 -4.42 -17.77 1.98
C PHE A 459 -3.13 -16.96 1.81
N PRO A 460 -3.08 -16.00 0.87
CA PRO A 460 -1.93 -15.14 0.66
C PRO A 460 -1.49 -14.43 1.95
N GLY A 461 -0.32 -14.81 2.44
CA GLY A 461 0.30 -14.32 3.66
C GLY A 461 1.79 -13.98 3.44
N LEU A 462 2.47 -13.60 4.52
CA LEU A 462 3.89 -13.28 4.51
C LEU A 462 4.64 -14.13 5.53
N SER A 463 5.76 -14.68 5.10
CA SER A 463 6.68 -15.46 5.93
C SER A 463 8.11 -15.05 5.68
N PHE A 464 9.00 -15.38 6.61
CA PHE A 464 10.43 -15.18 6.44
C PHE A 464 11.25 -16.38 6.90
N THR A 465 12.46 -16.48 6.37
CA THR A 465 13.53 -17.40 6.81
C THR A 465 14.86 -16.67 6.70
N GLY A 466 15.95 -17.32 7.08
CA GLY A 466 17.26 -16.72 6.95
C GLY A 466 18.39 -17.66 7.35
N ARG A 467 19.58 -17.07 7.44
CA ARG A 467 20.82 -17.75 7.80
C ARG A 467 21.81 -16.80 8.42
N VAL A 468 22.78 -17.38 9.13
CA VAL A 468 23.98 -16.70 9.64
C VAL A 468 25.19 -17.11 8.81
N SER A 469 26.25 -16.30 8.83
CA SER A 469 27.47 -16.53 8.03
C SER A 469 28.20 -17.85 8.35
N GLY A 470 27.99 -18.42 9.54
CA GLY A 470 28.54 -19.71 9.95
C GLY A 470 27.78 -20.95 9.47
N ASP A 471 26.64 -20.79 8.80
CA ASP A 471 25.81 -21.90 8.35
C ASP A 471 26.47 -22.70 7.21
N PRO A 472 26.16 -24.01 7.08
CA PRO A 472 26.52 -24.77 5.89
C PRO A 472 26.07 -24.07 4.61
N ALA A 473 26.94 -24.09 3.59
CA ALA A 473 26.67 -23.39 2.34
C ALA A 473 25.36 -23.84 1.69
N GLY A 474 24.59 -22.88 1.19
CA GLY A 474 23.30 -23.11 0.51
C GLY A 474 22.13 -23.48 1.42
N THR A 475 22.29 -23.40 2.74
CA THR A 475 21.21 -23.67 3.70
C THR A 475 20.66 -22.40 4.34
N MET A 476 19.36 -22.40 4.62
CA MET A 476 18.68 -21.43 5.50
C MET A 476 18.43 -22.12 6.84
N SER A 477 19.15 -21.71 7.89
CA SER A 477 19.09 -22.37 9.21
C SER A 477 18.01 -21.81 10.13
N ILE A 478 17.53 -20.60 9.86
CA ILE A 478 16.44 -19.98 10.60
C ILE A 478 15.13 -20.64 10.11
N PRO A 479 14.33 -21.27 10.99
CA PRO A 479 13.06 -21.85 10.59
C PRO A 479 12.13 -20.82 9.94
N GLU A 480 11.28 -21.28 9.00
CA GLU A 480 10.24 -20.41 8.45
C GLU A 480 9.32 -19.92 9.57
N THR A 481 9.17 -18.60 9.66
CA THR A 481 8.31 -17.92 10.62
C THR A 481 7.28 -17.12 9.86
N VAL A 482 6.00 -17.28 10.22
CA VAL A 482 4.90 -16.50 9.67
C VAL A 482 4.97 -15.09 10.25
N LEU A 483 5.16 -14.09 9.40
CA LEU A 483 5.09 -12.68 9.81
C LEU A 483 3.63 -12.26 9.99
N VAL A 484 2.79 -12.63 9.02
CA VAL A 484 1.33 -12.48 9.08
C VAL A 484 0.66 -13.52 8.18
N ALA A 485 -0.40 -14.16 8.68
CA ALA A 485 -1.22 -15.08 7.89
C ALA A 485 -2.33 -14.32 7.15
N GLY A 486 -2.61 -14.71 5.90
CA GLY A 486 -3.82 -14.30 5.21
C GLY A 486 -5.07 -15.00 5.77
N THR A 487 -6.23 -14.37 5.59
CA THR A 487 -7.54 -14.88 6.01
C THR A 487 -8.56 -14.92 4.87
N ALA A 488 -8.20 -14.47 3.67
CA ALA A 488 -9.06 -14.49 2.49
C ALA A 488 -8.25 -14.59 1.19
N SER A 489 -8.92 -15.01 0.12
CA SER A 489 -8.36 -15.03 -1.23
C SER A 489 -8.48 -13.64 -1.86
N ASN A 490 -7.48 -13.22 -2.63
CA ASN A 490 -7.51 -11.92 -3.30
C ASN A 490 -8.60 -11.87 -4.38
N ALA A 491 -9.25 -10.73 -4.53
CA ALA A 491 -10.28 -10.50 -5.53
C ALA A 491 -9.70 -10.29 -6.94
N SER A 492 -8.43 -9.89 -7.04
CA SER A 492 -7.73 -9.65 -8.31
C SER A 492 -6.58 -10.65 -8.52
N ASN A 493 -6.25 -10.92 -9.77
CA ASN A 493 -5.03 -11.66 -10.12
C ASN A 493 -3.79 -10.73 -10.20
N ARG A 494 -3.97 -9.41 -10.32
CA ARG A 494 -2.91 -8.40 -10.22
C ARG A 494 -2.61 -8.13 -8.76
N TYR A 495 -1.85 -9.05 -8.18
CA TYR A 495 -1.62 -9.14 -6.75
C TYR A 495 -0.51 -8.23 -6.23
N GLY A 496 0.58 -8.10 -6.99
CA GLY A 496 1.82 -7.43 -6.59
C GLY A 496 2.92 -7.71 -7.59
N ASP A 497 3.87 -6.79 -7.73
CA ASP A 497 5.03 -6.91 -8.63
C ASP A 497 6.39 -7.00 -7.89
N TYR A 498 6.44 -6.60 -6.62
CA TYR A 498 7.60 -6.70 -5.73
C TYR A 498 7.24 -6.44 -4.27
N SER A 499 8.07 -6.98 -3.38
CA SER A 499 8.19 -6.58 -1.98
C SER A 499 9.59 -6.00 -1.76
N SER A 500 9.89 -5.50 -0.56
CA SER A 500 11.21 -4.92 -0.29
C SER A 500 11.76 -5.35 1.06
N MET A 501 13.09 -5.48 1.10
CA MET A 501 13.85 -5.71 2.31
C MET A 501 15.08 -4.81 2.32
N SER A 502 15.35 -4.20 3.46
CA SER A 502 16.55 -3.39 3.69
C SER A 502 17.14 -3.61 5.08
N ILE A 503 18.31 -3.03 5.33
CA ILE A 503 19.04 -3.13 6.59
C ILE A 503 19.03 -1.79 7.30
N ASP A 504 18.79 -1.84 8.60
CA ASP A 504 18.91 -0.69 9.49
C ASP A 504 20.34 -0.11 9.43
N PRO A 505 20.52 1.14 8.98
CA PRO A 505 21.85 1.74 8.82
C PRO A 505 22.52 2.08 10.16
N VAL A 506 21.77 2.12 11.27
CA VAL A 506 22.29 2.47 12.60
C VAL A 506 23.00 1.30 13.24
N ASP A 507 22.40 0.10 13.17
CA ASP A 507 22.94 -1.10 13.80
C ASP A 507 23.54 -2.11 12.82
N GLY A 508 23.21 -1.98 11.52
CA GLY A 508 23.64 -2.89 10.47
C GLY A 508 23.15 -4.34 10.63
N CYS A 509 22.21 -4.61 11.54
CA CYS A 509 21.82 -5.95 11.99
C CYS A 509 20.32 -6.24 11.84
N THR A 510 19.48 -5.20 11.91
CA THR A 510 18.03 -5.35 11.86
C THR A 510 17.55 -5.25 10.41
N PHE A 511 16.80 -6.26 9.96
CA PHE A 511 16.19 -6.31 8.64
C PHE A 511 14.80 -5.68 8.71
N TRP A 512 14.49 -4.79 7.78
CA TRP A 512 13.16 -4.23 7.60
C TRP A 512 12.53 -4.82 6.35
N PHE A 513 11.36 -5.45 6.50
CA PHE A 513 10.64 -6.10 5.42
C PHE A 513 9.22 -5.55 5.31
N THR A 514 8.79 -5.29 4.08
CA THR A 514 7.39 -4.98 3.79
C THR A 514 6.92 -5.66 2.51
N GLY A 515 5.66 -6.10 2.53
CA GLY A 515 4.97 -6.76 1.43
C GLY A 515 3.46 -6.82 1.68
N GLU A 516 2.71 -7.27 0.68
CA GLU A 516 1.26 -7.43 0.74
C GLU A 516 0.78 -8.80 1.25
N TYR A 517 -0.40 -8.84 1.86
CA TYR A 517 -1.12 -10.02 2.31
C TYR A 517 -2.65 -9.80 2.22
N ASN A 518 -3.46 -10.85 2.39
CA ASN A 518 -4.92 -10.74 2.33
C ASN A 518 -5.61 -10.95 3.69
N PRO A 519 -5.94 -9.87 4.43
CA PRO A 519 -6.86 -9.96 5.57
C PRO A 519 -8.33 -10.10 5.13
N ALA A 520 -8.64 -9.68 3.91
CA ALA A 520 -9.95 -9.76 3.26
C ALA A 520 -9.76 -10.02 1.76
N ALA A 521 -10.86 -9.93 0.98
CA ALA A 521 -10.78 -10.07 -0.47
C ALA A 521 -9.89 -8.99 -1.12
N GLN A 522 -9.70 -7.86 -0.44
CA GLN A 522 -8.74 -6.82 -0.78
C GLN A 522 -7.42 -7.04 -0.04
N TRP A 523 -6.31 -6.71 -0.70
CA TRP A 523 -4.98 -6.75 -0.10
C TRP A 523 -4.80 -5.67 0.98
N SER A 524 -3.85 -5.91 1.88
CA SER A 524 -3.26 -4.92 2.79
C SER A 524 -1.76 -5.21 2.88
N THR A 525 -0.98 -4.34 3.50
CA THR A 525 0.46 -4.54 3.65
C THR A 525 0.86 -4.74 5.11
N ARG A 526 2.01 -5.36 5.32
CA ARG A 526 2.61 -5.57 6.64
C ARG A 526 4.02 -5.02 6.66
N ILE A 527 4.45 -4.53 7.82
CA ILE A 527 5.82 -4.09 8.07
C ILE A 527 6.37 -4.92 9.23
N GLY A 528 7.55 -5.50 9.02
CA GLY A 528 8.27 -6.29 10.01
C GLY A 528 9.71 -5.83 10.17
N ALA A 529 10.15 -5.60 11.41
CA ALA A 529 11.57 -5.45 11.75
C ALA A 529 12.07 -6.73 12.41
N ILE A 530 12.99 -7.44 11.75
CA ILE A 530 13.50 -8.74 12.17
C ILE A 530 14.98 -8.62 12.47
N ARG A 531 15.39 -8.95 13.69
CA ARG A 531 16.78 -9.03 14.09
C ARG A 531 17.24 -10.47 14.16
N ILE A 532 18.37 -10.78 13.52
CA ILE A 532 19.10 -12.01 13.81
C ILE A 532 19.93 -11.74 15.06
N ASP A 533 19.55 -12.36 16.19
CA ASP A 533 20.13 -12.07 17.51
C ASP A 533 21.64 -12.31 17.56
N ALA A 534 22.18 -13.16 16.70
CA ALA A 534 23.62 -13.41 16.62
C ALA A 534 24.43 -12.24 16.03
N CYS A 535 23.78 -11.26 15.38
CA CYS A 535 24.45 -10.15 14.70
C CYS A 535 24.92 -9.07 15.68
N GLY A 536 26.16 -8.62 15.52
CA GLY A 536 26.78 -7.55 16.29
C GLY A 536 27.69 -8.07 17.41
N THR A 537 28.33 -7.15 18.12
CA THR A 537 29.11 -7.50 19.31
C THR A 537 28.19 -7.99 20.43
N PRO A 538 28.60 -8.99 21.24
CA PRO A 538 27.76 -9.49 22.33
C PRO A 538 27.25 -8.38 23.25
N ASP A 539 25.93 -8.15 23.25
CA ASP A 539 25.23 -7.14 24.05
C ASP A 539 23.75 -7.53 24.24
N PHE A 540 22.92 -6.73 24.89
CA PHE A 540 21.47 -6.96 24.99
C PHE A 540 20.70 -5.76 24.42
N PHE A 541 19.39 -5.88 24.21
CA PHE A 541 18.51 -4.74 23.95
C PHE A 541 17.28 -4.79 24.85
N LEU A 542 16.62 -3.66 25.02
CA LEU A 542 15.36 -3.55 25.75
C LEU A 542 14.25 -3.06 24.83
N ALA A 543 13.06 -3.64 24.95
CA ALA A 543 11.83 -3.11 24.37
C ALA A 543 10.73 -3.10 25.43
N ALA A 544 9.91 -2.05 25.45
CA ALA A 544 8.77 -1.93 26.36
C ALA A 544 7.46 -1.98 25.54
N ASP A 545 6.52 -2.82 25.96
CA ASP A 545 5.26 -3.08 25.27
C ASP A 545 4.07 -3.06 26.26
N PRO A 546 3.05 -2.22 26.04
CA PRO A 546 2.90 -1.27 24.94
C PRO A 546 3.81 -0.03 25.06
N ALA A 547 4.15 0.57 23.93
CA ALA A 547 4.88 1.84 23.87
C ALA A 547 4.08 3.02 24.44
N THR A 548 2.74 2.93 24.41
CA THR A 548 1.84 3.87 25.10
C THR A 548 0.69 3.09 25.72
N GLN A 549 0.38 3.38 26.99
CA GLN A 549 -0.76 2.81 27.70
C GLN A 549 -1.60 3.92 28.30
N THR A 550 -2.91 3.91 28.03
CA THR A 550 -3.85 4.83 28.67
C THR A 550 -4.63 4.09 29.76
N ILE A 551 -4.71 4.67 30.95
CA ILE A 551 -5.48 4.11 32.08
C ILE A 551 -6.39 5.16 32.71
N CYS A 552 -7.42 4.70 33.43
CA CYS A 552 -8.09 5.55 34.40
C CYS A 552 -7.34 5.54 35.73
N ALA A 553 -7.31 6.68 36.43
CA ALA A 553 -6.72 6.79 37.76
C ALA A 553 -7.42 5.82 38.72
N GLY A 554 -6.64 4.89 39.27
CA GLY A 554 -7.12 3.77 40.08
C GLY A 554 -6.76 2.41 39.48
N ASP A 555 -6.62 2.34 38.16
CA ASP A 555 -6.23 1.13 37.44
C ASP A 555 -4.72 0.86 37.55
N THR A 556 -4.35 -0.40 37.33
CA THR A 556 -2.94 -0.80 37.22
C THR A 556 -2.53 -0.81 35.75
N ALA A 557 -1.35 -0.27 35.44
CA ALA A 557 -0.74 -0.35 34.13
C ALA A 557 0.39 -1.39 34.15
N ASP A 558 0.29 -2.41 33.32
CA ASP A 558 1.33 -3.44 33.15
C ASP A 558 2.04 -3.25 31.82
N ILE A 559 3.37 -3.13 31.89
CA ILE A 559 4.26 -2.95 30.73
C ILE A 559 5.19 -4.16 30.66
N ALA A 560 5.12 -4.92 29.57
CA ALA A 560 6.09 -5.98 29.29
C ALA A 560 7.42 -5.35 28.87
N VAL A 561 8.50 -5.74 29.54
CA VAL A 561 9.88 -5.36 29.23
C VAL A 561 10.58 -6.58 28.66
N ASN A 562 10.74 -6.57 27.35
CA ASN A 562 11.46 -7.60 26.61
C ASN A 562 12.96 -7.30 26.67
N VAL A 563 13.75 -8.27 27.14
CA VAL A 563 15.21 -8.20 27.20
C VAL A 563 15.76 -9.18 26.18
N GLY A 564 16.11 -8.68 24.99
CA GLY A 564 16.67 -9.51 23.93
C GLY A 564 18.19 -9.62 24.00
N GLN A 565 18.76 -10.61 23.31
CA GLN A 565 20.21 -10.81 23.24
C GLN A 565 20.75 -10.37 21.87
N ILE A 566 22.01 -9.94 21.87
CA ILE A 566 22.82 -9.59 20.70
C ILE A 566 24.11 -10.41 20.80
N GLY A 567 24.60 -11.01 19.71
CA GLY A 567 25.84 -11.78 19.68
C GLY A 567 25.92 -12.92 20.71
N GLY A 568 24.78 -13.50 21.12
CA GLY A 568 24.71 -14.56 22.13
C GLY A 568 24.99 -14.10 23.57
N PHE A 569 24.81 -12.82 23.85
CA PHE A 569 24.96 -12.26 25.19
C PHE A 569 23.99 -12.90 26.18
N SER A 570 24.56 -13.44 27.25
CA SER A 570 23.81 -14.18 28.29
C SER A 570 24.16 -13.68 29.69
N ASN A 571 24.79 -12.50 29.80
CA ASN A 571 25.07 -11.89 31.09
C ASN A 571 23.77 -11.33 31.67
N LEU A 572 23.63 -11.48 32.99
CA LEU A 572 22.46 -11.07 33.75
C LEU A 572 22.23 -9.55 33.65
N VAL A 573 21.05 -9.15 33.16
CA VAL A 573 20.62 -7.76 33.02
C VAL A 573 19.82 -7.34 34.24
N THR A 574 20.30 -6.29 34.92
CA THR A 574 19.58 -5.66 36.03
C THR A 574 18.73 -4.51 35.50
N LEU A 575 17.43 -4.54 35.78
CA LEU A 575 16.47 -3.53 35.35
C LEU A 575 16.27 -2.46 36.42
N THR A 576 16.16 -1.22 36.00
CA THR A 576 15.76 -0.07 36.83
C THR A 576 14.73 0.75 36.07
N ARG A 577 13.98 1.58 36.79
CA ARG A 577 12.90 2.39 36.22
C ARG A 577 12.93 3.80 36.78
N SER A 578 12.48 4.75 35.98
CA SER A 578 12.31 6.16 36.32
C SER A 578 11.14 6.76 35.54
N GLY A 579 10.71 7.98 35.89
CA GLY A 579 9.68 8.70 35.14
C GLY A 579 8.23 8.33 35.46
N HIS A 580 8.00 7.27 36.25
CA HIS A 580 6.66 6.94 36.73
C HIS A 580 6.06 8.03 37.64
N PRO A 581 4.72 8.15 37.73
CA PRO A 581 4.07 9.22 38.48
C PRO A 581 4.45 9.28 39.97
N ALA A 582 4.53 10.49 40.53
CA ALA A 582 4.75 10.65 41.96
C ALA A 582 3.57 10.07 42.77
N GLY A 583 3.87 9.24 43.77
CA GLY A 583 2.85 8.58 44.60
C GLY A 583 2.37 7.24 44.05
N SER A 584 2.67 6.89 42.79
CA SER A 584 2.45 5.53 42.26
C SER A 584 3.53 4.56 42.74
N THR A 585 3.24 3.26 42.62
CA THR A 585 4.24 2.18 42.78
C THR A 585 4.70 1.73 41.40
N ALA A 586 5.96 1.35 41.23
CA ALA A 586 6.48 0.75 40.01
C ALA A 586 7.39 -0.44 40.35
N VAL A 587 6.92 -1.65 40.07
CA VAL A 587 7.53 -2.91 40.53
C VAL A 587 7.68 -3.86 39.36
N PHE A 588 8.87 -4.45 39.22
CA PHE A 588 9.10 -5.58 38.32
C PHE A 588 8.70 -6.88 39.01
N ASP A 589 8.02 -7.77 38.29
CA ASP A 589 7.75 -9.13 38.75
C ASP A 589 9.03 -9.98 38.85
N ASP A 590 9.98 -9.74 37.94
CA ASP A 590 11.33 -10.31 37.95
C ASP A 590 12.41 -9.26 37.66
N ASN A 591 13.49 -9.34 38.42
CA ASN A 591 14.69 -8.53 38.26
C ASN A 591 15.79 -9.25 39.05
N THR A 592 16.67 -9.98 38.40
CA THR A 592 17.35 -9.68 37.13
C THR A 592 17.08 -10.69 36.00
N ILE A 593 17.13 -10.26 34.73
CA ILE A 593 16.78 -11.08 33.55
C ILE A 593 18.02 -11.61 32.82
N THR A 594 18.05 -12.89 32.47
CA THR A 594 19.07 -13.45 31.56
C THR A 594 18.54 -13.37 30.13
N PRO A 595 19.20 -12.65 29.20
CA PRO A 595 18.74 -12.58 27.82
C PRO A 595 18.83 -13.93 27.09
N PRO A 596 17.88 -14.26 26.20
CA PRO A 596 16.61 -13.55 25.99
C PRO A 596 15.62 -13.87 27.12
N GLY A 597 14.86 -12.87 27.57
CA GLY A 597 13.84 -13.03 28.61
C GLY A 597 12.91 -11.82 28.69
N THR A 598 11.89 -11.90 29.54
CA THR A 598 10.90 -10.82 29.72
C THR A 598 10.64 -10.57 31.20
N ALA A 599 10.24 -9.35 31.54
CA ALA A 599 9.72 -8.96 32.86
C ALA A 599 8.49 -8.08 32.68
N THR A 600 7.55 -8.09 33.61
CA THR A 600 6.43 -7.14 33.65
C THR A 600 6.71 -6.04 34.67
N LEU A 601 6.69 -4.79 34.23
CA LEU A 601 6.67 -3.60 35.09
C LEU A 601 5.22 -3.21 35.38
N SER A 602 4.78 -3.44 36.61
CA SER A 602 3.45 -3.04 37.09
C SER A 602 3.51 -1.67 37.76
N ILE A 603 2.72 -0.72 37.24
CA ILE A 603 2.50 0.59 37.81
C ILE A 603 1.14 0.63 38.48
N GLY A 604 1.17 0.65 39.81
CA GLY A 604 -0.01 0.62 40.67
C GLY A 604 -0.15 1.87 41.54
N ASN A 605 -1.16 1.87 42.42
CA ASN A 605 -1.47 2.99 43.31
C ASN A 605 -1.70 4.32 42.55
N THR A 606 -2.38 4.24 41.41
CA THR A 606 -2.58 5.37 40.49
C THR A 606 -3.79 6.24 40.86
N GLY A 607 -4.57 5.88 41.88
CA GLY A 607 -5.83 6.56 42.23
C GLY A 607 -5.71 8.04 42.63
N ALA A 608 -4.52 8.49 43.03
CA ALA A 608 -4.25 9.90 43.35
C ALA A 608 -3.33 10.58 42.31
N VAL A 609 -3.00 9.89 41.21
CA VAL A 609 -2.13 10.41 40.16
C VAL A 609 -2.92 11.42 39.31
N PRO A 610 -2.41 12.66 39.12
CA PRO A 610 -3.03 13.65 38.25
C PRO A 610 -3.09 13.19 36.80
N ALA A 611 -4.06 13.71 36.05
CA ALA A 611 -4.12 13.46 34.61
C ALA A 611 -2.90 14.08 33.90
N ASN A 612 -2.09 13.26 33.25
CA ASN A 612 -0.94 13.67 32.45
C ASN A 612 -0.40 12.48 31.64
N THR A 613 0.53 12.75 30.72
CA THR A 613 1.41 11.74 30.13
C THR A 613 2.69 11.64 30.94
N TYR A 614 3.06 10.43 31.32
CA TYR A 614 4.27 10.12 32.06
C TYR A 614 5.16 9.17 31.25
N THR A 615 6.29 9.67 30.78
CA THR A 615 7.28 8.84 30.07
C THR A 615 8.05 8.01 31.08
N ILE A 616 7.78 6.71 31.11
CA ILE A 616 8.46 5.74 31.95
C ILE A 616 9.69 5.28 31.21
N THR A 617 10.86 5.46 31.82
CA THR A 617 12.13 4.96 31.28
C THR A 617 12.52 3.72 32.05
N VAL A 618 12.74 2.62 31.33
CA VAL A 618 13.33 1.39 31.86
C VAL A 618 14.78 1.34 31.39
N ASN A 619 15.72 1.28 32.34
CA ASN A 619 17.15 1.12 32.04
C ASN A 619 17.62 -0.27 32.46
N GLY A 620 18.37 -0.92 31.57
CA GLY A 620 19.06 -2.18 31.83
C GLY A 620 20.56 -1.94 31.96
N THR A 621 21.20 -2.66 32.89
CA THR A 621 22.65 -2.69 33.00
C THR A 621 23.14 -4.13 33.12
N ALA A 622 24.21 -4.46 32.41
CA ALA A 622 24.85 -5.77 32.48
C ALA A 622 26.37 -5.64 32.33
N THR A 623 27.10 -6.62 32.86
CA THR A 623 28.57 -6.66 32.69
C THR A 623 28.90 -6.90 31.22
N GLY A 624 29.85 -6.13 30.68
CA GLY A 624 30.25 -6.23 29.26
C GLY A 624 29.34 -5.49 28.29
N SER A 625 28.37 -4.72 28.79
CA SER A 625 27.48 -3.85 28.01
C SER A 625 27.62 -2.39 28.44
N GLY A 626 27.33 -1.46 27.53
CA GLY A 626 27.18 -0.03 27.85
C GLY A 626 25.91 0.31 28.64
N GLY A 627 24.99 -0.64 28.77
CA GLY A 627 23.64 -0.42 29.27
C GLY A 627 22.71 0.08 28.17
N HIS A 628 21.41 -0.21 28.31
CA HIS A 628 20.38 0.11 27.32
C HIS A 628 19.14 0.65 28.01
N SER A 629 18.30 1.38 27.28
CA SER A 629 17.05 1.92 27.81
C SER A 629 15.90 1.74 26.82
N ALA A 630 14.71 1.49 27.35
CA ALA A 630 13.45 1.53 26.62
C ALA A 630 12.49 2.50 27.33
N THR A 631 11.53 3.05 26.60
CA THR A 631 10.53 3.98 27.13
C THR A 631 9.12 3.52 26.83
N SER A 632 8.19 3.81 27.73
CA SER A 632 6.75 3.61 27.54
C SER A 632 6.00 4.80 28.14
N ASP A 633 5.06 5.38 27.39
CA ASP A 633 4.26 6.51 27.84
C ASP A 633 2.98 6.03 28.55
N LEU A 634 2.83 6.38 29.83
CA LEU A 634 1.61 6.15 30.59
C LEU A 634 0.75 7.41 30.59
N VAL A 635 -0.38 7.35 29.89
CA VAL A 635 -1.40 8.41 29.89
C VAL A 635 -2.41 8.10 30.98
N VAL A 636 -2.47 8.95 32.01
CA VAL A 636 -3.45 8.82 33.10
C VAL A 636 -4.60 9.78 32.85
N LEU A 637 -5.83 9.25 32.84
CA LEU A 637 -7.06 10.02 32.85
C LEU A 637 -7.69 9.98 34.25
N THR A 638 -8.46 11.00 34.63
CA THR A 638 -9.08 11.07 35.98
C THR A 638 -10.61 11.10 35.95
N ALA A 639 -11.21 11.13 34.75
CA ALA A 639 -12.64 11.16 34.57
C ALA A 639 -13.05 10.59 33.21
N ALA A 640 -14.26 10.06 33.16
CA ALA A 640 -14.97 9.78 31.91
C ALA A 640 -15.05 11.06 31.05
N PRO A 641 -15.22 10.94 29.73
CA PRO A 641 -15.20 12.11 28.85
C PRO A 641 -16.41 13.02 29.11
N GLY A 642 -16.31 14.26 28.65
CA GLY A 642 -17.45 15.18 28.62
C GLY A 642 -18.55 14.72 27.66
N THR A 643 -19.63 15.49 27.60
CA THR A 643 -20.73 15.24 26.67
C THR A 643 -20.42 15.84 25.30
N ALA A 644 -20.62 15.07 24.22
CA ALA A 644 -20.56 15.59 22.85
C ALA A 644 -21.77 16.48 22.55
N THR A 645 -21.58 17.56 21.78
CA THR A 645 -22.69 18.43 21.34
C THR A 645 -22.96 18.19 19.86
N LEU A 646 -24.13 17.64 19.55
CA LEU A 646 -24.55 17.33 18.18
C LEU A 646 -24.79 18.62 17.39
N THR A 647 -24.34 18.67 16.13
CA THR A 647 -24.45 19.87 15.27
C THR A 647 -25.26 19.62 14.01
N SER A 648 -25.04 18.52 13.30
CA SER A 648 -25.78 18.18 12.08
C SER A 648 -26.02 16.67 12.00
N PRO A 649 -27.21 16.19 11.59
CA PRO A 649 -28.43 16.97 11.35
C PRO A 649 -28.92 17.72 12.59
N ALA A 650 -29.47 18.92 12.40
CA ALA A 650 -30.02 19.69 13.51
C ALA A 650 -31.22 18.96 14.15
N ASN A 651 -31.47 19.17 15.44
CA ASN A 651 -32.56 18.51 16.14
C ASN A 651 -33.92 18.85 15.51
N GLY A 652 -34.66 17.83 15.08
CA GLY A 652 -35.94 17.96 14.38
C GLY A 652 -35.81 18.34 12.90
N ALA A 653 -34.63 18.23 12.29
CA ALA A 653 -34.47 18.51 10.86
C ALA A 653 -35.33 17.57 10.01
N THR A 654 -35.91 18.08 8.94
CA THR A 654 -36.66 17.32 7.93
C THR A 654 -35.98 17.46 6.58
N GLY A 655 -36.23 16.53 5.65
CA GLY A 655 -35.60 16.58 4.33
C GLY A 655 -34.11 16.21 4.35
N VAL A 656 -33.68 15.43 5.34
CA VAL A 656 -32.28 15.01 5.48
C VAL A 656 -31.99 13.85 4.51
N PRO A 657 -30.86 13.81 3.78
CA PRO A 657 -30.55 12.69 2.89
C PRO A 657 -30.55 11.33 3.62
N THR A 658 -30.82 10.24 2.92
CA THR A 658 -30.75 8.86 3.45
C THR A 658 -29.32 8.39 3.75
N ALA A 659 -28.32 9.15 3.30
CA ALA A 659 -26.91 8.99 3.69
C ALA A 659 -26.34 10.29 4.28
N PRO A 660 -26.80 10.75 5.47
CA PRO A 660 -26.40 12.04 6.00
C PRO A 660 -25.02 11.99 6.63
N THR A 661 -24.29 13.11 6.55
CA THR A 661 -23.09 13.32 7.37
C THR A 661 -23.50 13.81 8.75
N LEU A 662 -23.23 13.00 9.76
CA LEU A 662 -23.42 13.30 11.17
C LEU A 662 -22.20 14.05 11.70
N THR A 663 -22.38 15.17 12.39
CA THR A 663 -21.30 15.99 12.97
C THR A 663 -21.62 16.43 14.39
N TRP A 664 -20.58 16.55 15.20
CA TRP A 664 -20.66 17.04 16.57
C TRP A 664 -19.40 17.83 16.94
N SER A 665 -19.43 18.53 18.07
CA SER A 665 -18.23 19.12 18.67
C SER A 665 -17.50 18.10 19.53
N ALA A 666 -16.16 18.12 19.50
CA ALA A 666 -15.33 17.26 20.34
C ALA A 666 -15.70 17.38 21.83
N ALA A 667 -15.90 16.23 22.48
CA ALA A 667 -16.07 16.16 23.92
C ALA A 667 -14.72 16.23 24.63
N ALA A 668 -14.63 17.02 25.70
CA ALA A 668 -13.40 17.13 26.48
C ALA A 668 -12.99 15.76 27.05
N GLY A 669 -11.75 15.34 26.77
CA GLY A 669 -11.18 14.08 27.26
C GLY A 669 -11.68 12.82 26.57
N ALA A 670 -12.41 12.93 25.45
CA ALA A 670 -12.78 11.79 24.63
C ALA A 670 -11.59 11.31 23.79
N THR A 671 -11.41 9.99 23.73
CA THR A 671 -10.47 9.32 22.84
C THR A 671 -11.18 8.64 21.68
N GLY A 672 -12.49 8.44 21.80
CA GLY A 672 -13.36 7.87 20.78
C GLY A 672 -14.82 8.29 20.96
N TYR A 673 -15.64 7.92 19.99
CA TYR A 673 -17.08 8.12 19.97
C TYR A 673 -17.78 6.91 19.36
N LEU A 674 -18.80 6.39 20.04
CA LEU A 674 -19.82 5.53 19.45
C LEU A 674 -20.98 6.40 18.94
N VAL A 675 -21.26 6.32 17.64
CA VAL A 675 -22.34 7.04 16.97
C VAL A 675 -23.44 6.05 16.61
N GLU A 676 -24.68 6.36 16.96
CA GLU A 676 -25.83 5.51 16.68
C GLU A 676 -26.97 6.31 16.06
N VAL A 677 -27.63 5.74 15.06
CA VAL A 677 -28.90 6.21 14.47
C VAL A 677 -29.88 5.04 14.52
N ASP A 678 -31.06 5.28 15.08
CA ASP A 678 -32.11 4.28 15.30
C ASP A 678 -33.49 4.88 14.97
N ASP A 679 -34.41 4.11 14.38
CA ASP A 679 -35.80 4.52 14.17
C ASP A 679 -36.66 4.45 15.45
N ASP A 680 -36.11 3.88 16.53
CA ASP A 680 -36.65 3.86 17.89
C ASP A 680 -35.81 4.72 18.86
N ALA A 681 -36.50 5.50 19.70
CA ALA A 681 -35.89 6.39 20.69
C ALA A 681 -35.05 5.67 21.76
N ASN A 682 -35.22 4.35 21.92
CA ASN A 682 -34.48 3.56 22.90
C ASN A 682 -33.15 2.99 22.37
N PHE A 683 -32.84 3.18 21.09
CA PHE A 683 -31.64 2.63 20.46
C PHE A 683 -31.55 1.10 20.60
N SER A 684 -32.68 0.41 20.40
CA SER A 684 -32.78 -1.04 20.64
C SER A 684 -32.30 -1.89 19.47
N SER A 685 -32.26 -1.32 18.27
CA SER A 685 -31.78 -1.94 17.04
C SER A 685 -31.28 -0.89 16.05
N PRO A 686 -30.14 -0.20 16.32
CA PRO A 686 -29.71 0.91 15.48
C PRO A 686 -29.50 0.50 14.03
N GLU A 687 -30.13 1.20 13.08
CA GLU A 687 -29.88 1.04 11.64
C GLU A 687 -28.43 1.40 11.28
N PHE A 688 -27.84 2.32 12.04
CA PHE A 688 -26.44 2.69 11.90
C PHE A 688 -25.75 2.73 13.26
N SER A 689 -24.58 2.11 13.35
CA SER A 689 -23.71 2.16 14.53
C SER A 689 -22.24 2.15 14.10
N ALA A 690 -21.46 3.12 14.56
CA ALA A 690 -20.04 3.24 14.22
C ALA A 690 -19.21 3.76 15.39
N THR A 691 -17.99 3.24 15.55
CA THR A 691 -17.00 3.81 16.47
C THR A 691 -15.97 4.62 15.68
N VAL A 692 -15.77 5.88 16.05
CA VAL A 692 -14.86 6.81 15.35
C VAL A 692 -14.02 7.62 16.34
N ALA A 693 -12.81 8.02 15.95
CA ALA A 693 -11.98 8.94 16.74
C ALA A 693 -12.26 10.42 16.44
N GLY A 694 -12.75 10.72 15.23
CA GLY A 694 -13.09 12.06 14.77
C GLY A 694 -14.46 12.53 15.25
N THR A 695 -14.87 13.73 14.83
CA THR A 695 -16.15 14.35 15.22
C THR A 695 -17.18 14.41 14.08
N SER A 696 -17.03 13.52 13.11
CA SER A 696 -17.89 13.40 11.95
C SER A 696 -17.94 11.95 11.49
N THR A 697 -19.09 11.50 10.99
CA THR A 697 -19.24 10.20 10.31
C THR A 697 -20.39 10.24 9.31
N GLY A 698 -20.28 9.50 8.21
CA GLY A 698 -21.37 9.32 7.25
C GLY A 698 -22.25 8.15 7.69
N ALA A 699 -23.54 8.39 7.94
CA ALA A 699 -24.51 7.33 8.14
C ALA A 699 -24.99 6.80 6.77
N THR A 700 -25.23 5.49 6.68
CA THR A 700 -25.75 4.83 5.47
C THR A 700 -26.82 3.82 5.86
N GLY A 701 -27.62 3.37 4.88
CA GLY A 701 -28.64 2.35 5.10
C GLY A 701 -29.94 2.87 5.75
N LEU A 702 -30.13 4.19 5.81
CA LEU A 702 -31.37 4.78 6.31
C LEU A 702 -32.46 4.74 5.23
N ALA A 703 -33.69 4.43 5.64
CA ALA A 703 -34.84 4.47 4.74
C ALA A 703 -35.34 5.91 4.54
N ALA A 704 -35.90 6.19 3.36
CA ALA A 704 -36.50 7.48 3.04
C ALA A 704 -37.80 7.72 3.83
N ASN A 705 -38.08 8.99 4.16
CA ASN A 705 -39.26 9.42 4.92
C ASN A 705 -39.47 8.69 6.26
N VAL A 706 -38.38 8.44 6.99
CA VAL A 706 -38.39 7.83 8.33
C VAL A 706 -37.85 8.84 9.34
N LEU A 707 -38.52 8.92 10.50
CA LEU A 707 -38.04 9.67 11.66
C LEU A 707 -36.98 8.83 12.36
N TYR A 708 -35.76 9.35 12.42
CA TYR A 708 -34.64 8.74 13.14
C TYR A 708 -34.29 9.53 14.40
N HIS A 709 -33.81 8.80 15.39
CA HIS A 709 -33.17 9.25 16.61
C HIS A 709 -31.66 8.99 16.49
N TRP A 710 -30.83 9.96 16.82
CA TRP A 710 -29.38 9.76 16.80
C TRP A 710 -28.68 10.35 18.02
N ARG A 711 -27.59 9.69 18.41
CA ARG A 711 -26.75 10.08 19.55
C ARG A 711 -25.30 9.78 19.30
N VAL A 712 -24.45 10.47 20.06
CA VAL A 712 -23.01 10.25 20.11
C VAL A 712 -22.62 9.98 21.56
N THR A 713 -22.03 8.82 21.80
CA THR A 713 -21.49 8.43 23.11
C THR A 713 -19.98 8.58 23.09
N ALA A 714 -19.48 9.62 23.75
CA ALA A 714 -18.04 9.81 23.91
C ALA A 714 -17.47 8.74 24.84
N ASP A 715 -16.29 8.22 24.53
CA ASP A 715 -15.61 7.21 25.34
C ASP A 715 -14.13 7.56 25.61
N ASN A 716 -13.64 7.09 26.76
CA ASN A 716 -12.23 7.01 27.11
C ASN A 716 -11.98 5.86 28.11
N ALA A 717 -10.74 5.69 28.55
CA ALA A 717 -10.36 4.63 29.51
C ALA A 717 -11.11 4.70 30.86
N CYS A 718 -11.66 5.85 31.24
CA CYS A 718 -12.43 6.04 32.46
C CYS A 718 -13.95 5.79 32.30
N GLY A 719 -14.43 5.55 31.08
CA GLY A 719 -15.83 5.23 30.82
C GLY A 719 -16.43 6.01 29.65
N THR A 720 -17.76 6.07 29.62
CA THR A 720 -18.52 6.64 28.50
C THR A 720 -19.53 7.69 28.96
N THR A 721 -19.82 8.65 28.08
CA THR A 721 -20.79 9.73 28.32
C THR A 721 -21.64 9.96 27.06
N PRO A 722 -22.95 9.61 27.09
CA PRO A 722 -23.85 9.83 25.94
C PRO A 722 -24.21 11.31 25.77
N SER A 723 -24.39 11.74 24.53
CA SER A 723 -25.00 13.03 24.17
C SER A 723 -26.50 13.07 24.49
N THR A 724 -27.09 14.26 24.40
CA THR A 724 -28.54 14.35 24.19
C THR A 724 -28.90 13.71 22.84
N VAL A 725 -30.07 13.07 22.78
CA VAL A 725 -30.60 12.50 21.53
C VAL A 725 -31.17 13.62 20.67
N PHE A 726 -30.75 13.68 19.41
CA PHE A 726 -31.40 14.51 18.39
C PHE A 726 -32.29 13.64 17.50
N THR A 727 -33.27 14.25 16.86
CA THR A 727 -34.05 13.59 15.81
C THR A 727 -33.85 14.24 14.46
N PHE A 728 -34.06 13.49 13.39
CA PHE A 728 -34.26 14.03 12.04
C PHE A 728 -35.16 13.12 11.23
N THR A 729 -35.82 13.65 10.20
CA THR A 729 -36.61 12.88 9.23
C THR A 729 -35.90 12.90 7.90
N THR A 730 -35.65 11.71 7.34
CA THR A 730 -35.05 11.59 6.01
C THR A 730 -36.00 12.16 4.95
N ALA A 731 -35.44 12.67 3.85
CA ALA A 731 -36.19 13.19 2.73
C ALA A 731 -37.10 12.12 2.14
N LEU A 732 -38.26 12.53 1.64
CA LEU A 732 -39.04 11.70 0.77
C LEU A 732 -38.39 11.75 -0.61
N GLU A 733 -37.85 10.62 -1.05
CA GLU A 733 -37.22 10.50 -2.36
C GLU A 733 -37.69 9.21 -3.04
N TYR A 734 -37.84 9.28 -4.35
CA TYR A 734 -38.06 8.11 -5.19
C TYR A 734 -36.93 8.06 -6.20
N CYS A 735 -36.09 7.04 -6.10
CA CYS A 735 -34.88 6.91 -6.92
C CYS A 735 -34.93 5.69 -7.83
N ALA A 736 -34.22 5.77 -8.94
CA ALA A 736 -33.84 4.62 -9.74
C ALA A 736 -32.34 4.69 -10.08
N THR A 737 -31.66 3.56 -9.98
CA THR A 737 -30.24 3.39 -10.31
C THR A 737 -30.07 2.49 -11.53
N PRO A 738 -30.49 2.94 -12.72
CA PRO A 738 -30.62 2.05 -13.87
C PRO A 738 -29.26 1.66 -14.48
N ASN A 739 -28.19 2.41 -14.19
CA ASN A 739 -26.89 2.30 -14.88
C ASN A 739 -27.07 2.25 -16.40
N LEU A 740 -27.91 3.15 -16.93
CA LEU A 740 -28.39 3.12 -18.29
C LEU A 740 -27.40 3.85 -19.21
N SER A 741 -26.73 3.13 -20.11
CA SER A 741 -25.86 3.74 -21.11
C SER A 741 -26.62 4.70 -22.03
N ILE A 742 -26.06 5.89 -22.20
CA ILE A 742 -26.50 6.89 -23.18
C ILE A 742 -25.71 6.61 -24.46
N PRO A 743 -26.37 6.24 -25.58
CA PRO A 743 -25.67 5.95 -26.82
C PRO A 743 -25.14 7.22 -27.49
N ASP A 744 -23.85 7.22 -27.85
CA ASP A 744 -23.14 8.29 -28.58
C ASP A 744 -23.85 8.68 -29.88
N ASN A 745 -24.31 9.94 -29.99
CA ASN A 745 -25.12 10.47 -31.09
C ASN A 745 -26.30 9.55 -31.50
N GLY A 746 -26.97 9.00 -30.50
CA GLY A 746 -27.90 7.89 -30.64
C GLY A 746 -29.37 8.27 -30.67
N ALA A 747 -30.22 7.28 -30.38
CA ALA A 747 -31.61 7.55 -30.06
C ALA A 747 -31.76 7.66 -28.54
N ALA A 748 -32.55 8.64 -28.09
CA ALA A 748 -32.87 8.83 -26.68
C ALA A 748 -33.28 7.51 -26.00
N VAL A 749 -32.68 7.24 -24.85
CA VAL A 749 -32.99 6.11 -23.97
C VAL A 749 -33.87 6.59 -22.81
N THR A 750 -34.61 5.67 -22.19
CA THR A 750 -35.52 6.02 -21.09
C THR A 750 -35.39 5.07 -19.91
N THR A 751 -35.63 5.61 -18.72
CA THR A 751 -35.72 4.87 -17.45
C THR A 751 -36.92 5.39 -16.67
N SER A 752 -37.54 4.54 -15.84
CA SER A 752 -38.79 4.89 -15.17
C SER A 752 -38.78 4.58 -13.68
N ILE A 753 -39.47 5.44 -12.92
CA ILE A 753 -39.79 5.26 -11.50
C ILE A 753 -41.31 5.11 -11.39
N VAL A 754 -41.78 4.06 -10.70
CA VAL A 754 -43.21 3.85 -10.44
C VAL A 754 -43.50 4.23 -9.00
N VAL A 755 -44.20 5.35 -8.80
CA VAL A 755 -44.61 5.81 -7.47
C VAL A 755 -45.98 5.20 -7.12
N PRO A 756 -46.10 4.43 -6.02
CA PRO A 756 -47.35 3.77 -5.62
C PRO A 756 -48.52 4.75 -5.44
N ALA A 757 -49.74 4.22 -5.58
CA ALA A 757 -50.97 4.99 -5.36
C ALA A 757 -51.10 5.44 -3.89
N GLY A 758 -51.60 6.66 -3.68
CA GLY A 758 -51.79 7.25 -2.35
C GLY A 758 -50.75 8.30 -1.96
N GLY A 759 -49.89 8.70 -2.90
CA GLY A 759 -49.04 9.88 -2.75
C GLY A 759 -49.86 11.16 -2.89
N GLY A 760 -49.63 12.13 -1.99
CA GLY A 760 -50.27 13.44 -2.00
C GLY A 760 -50.01 14.25 -3.28
N ASN A 761 -50.53 15.47 -3.31
CA ASN A 761 -50.26 16.40 -4.41
C ASN A 761 -48.90 17.05 -4.23
N ILE A 762 -48.16 17.20 -5.32
CA ILE A 762 -46.87 17.88 -5.37
C ILE A 762 -47.11 19.37 -5.08
N THR A 763 -46.39 19.91 -4.11
CA THR A 763 -46.30 21.35 -3.86
C THR A 763 -45.00 21.93 -4.37
N ASP A 764 -43.98 21.09 -4.51
CA ASP A 764 -42.65 21.42 -5.02
C ASP A 764 -41.95 20.11 -5.46
N LEU A 765 -41.06 20.17 -6.44
CA LEU A 765 -40.37 18.98 -6.97
C LEU A 765 -38.97 19.33 -7.46
N ASP A 766 -37.96 18.74 -6.82
CA ASP A 766 -36.60 18.71 -7.39
C ASP A 766 -36.34 17.40 -8.14
N LEU A 767 -35.46 17.48 -9.15
CA LEU A 767 -34.99 16.34 -9.92
C LEU A 767 -33.47 16.18 -9.76
N TYR A 768 -33.05 15.12 -9.09
CA TYR A 768 -31.64 14.75 -8.99
C TYR A 768 -31.25 13.82 -10.13
N ILE A 769 -30.10 14.07 -10.76
CA ILE A 769 -29.53 13.23 -11.82
C ILE A 769 -28.03 13.09 -11.59
N ARG A 770 -27.56 11.84 -11.54
CA ARG A 770 -26.15 11.47 -11.56
C ARG A 770 -25.84 10.58 -12.75
N GLY A 771 -24.89 11.02 -13.55
CA GLY A 771 -24.41 10.31 -14.72
C GLY A 771 -22.90 10.47 -14.90
N ASN A 772 -22.34 9.62 -15.77
CA ASN A 772 -21.03 9.87 -16.34
C ASN A 772 -21.21 10.31 -17.79
N HIS A 773 -20.52 11.37 -18.19
CA HIS A 773 -20.37 11.83 -19.58
C HIS A 773 -19.13 12.71 -19.59
N THR A 774 -18.27 12.54 -20.58
CA THR A 774 -17.01 13.30 -20.70
C THR A 774 -17.20 14.69 -21.31
N TRP A 775 -18.43 14.98 -21.77
CA TRP A 775 -18.81 16.29 -22.32
C TRP A 775 -20.30 16.57 -22.11
N VAL A 776 -20.67 17.23 -21.02
CA VAL A 776 -22.10 17.44 -20.66
C VAL A 776 -22.85 18.34 -21.64
N GLY A 777 -22.14 19.15 -22.43
CA GLY A 777 -22.70 19.98 -23.49
C GLY A 777 -23.41 19.20 -24.61
N ASP A 778 -23.25 17.88 -24.66
CA ASP A 778 -23.87 17.03 -25.68
C ASP A 778 -25.18 16.39 -25.19
N VAL A 779 -25.42 16.41 -23.88
CA VAL A 779 -26.46 15.61 -23.23
C VAL A 779 -27.78 16.37 -23.11
N VAL A 780 -28.88 15.66 -23.30
CA VAL A 780 -30.24 16.16 -23.06
C VAL A 780 -30.98 15.26 -22.09
N PHE A 781 -31.54 15.84 -21.03
CA PHE A 781 -32.45 15.17 -20.12
C PHE A 781 -33.86 15.77 -20.15
N GLY A 782 -34.84 14.88 -20.26
CA GLY A 782 -36.25 15.23 -20.23
C GLY A 782 -37.02 14.40 -19.21
N LEU A 783 -38.02 15.01 -18.57
CA LEU A 783 -38.89 14.32 -17.62
C LEU A 783 -40.33 14.32 -18.13
N SER A 784 -41.00 13.17 -17.97
CA SER A 784 -42.42 13.01 -18.26
C SER A 784 -43.10 12.17 -17.18
N LYS A 785 -44.41 12.37 -17.01
CA LYS A 785 -45.23 11.64 -16.07
C LYS A 785 -46.46 11.06 -16.77
N ASP A 786 -46.71 9.76 -16.61
CA ASP A 786 -47.86 9.04 -17.17
C ASP A 786 -48.08 9.28 -18.68
N GLY A 787 -46.98 9.44 -19.43
CA GLY A 787 -47.01 9.72 -20.86
C GLY A 787 -47.37 11.16 -21.23
N SER A 788 -47.25 12.11 -20.29
CA SER A 788 -47.29 13.55 -20.57
C SER A 788 -46.23 13.97 -21.59
N ALA A 789 -46.37 15.17 -22.15
CA ALA A 789 -45.31 15.73 -22.98
C ALA A 789 -43.99 15.80 -22.21
N ASN A 790 -42.91 15.31 -22.84
CA ASN A 790 -41.57 15.35 -22.28
C ASN A 790 -41.11 16.80 -22.10
N GLN A 791 -40.78 17.19 -20.88
CA GLN A 791 -40.28 18.53 -20.56
C GLN A 791 -38.75 18.48 -20.57
N LEU A 792 -38.10 19.29 -21.42
CA LEU A 792 -36.65 19.36 -21.52
C LEU A 792 -36.11 20.23 -20.38
N HIS A 793 -35.63 19.60 -19.31
CA HIS A 793 -35.12 20.29 -18.12
C HIS A 793 -33.62 20.59 -18.23
N PHE A 794 -32.89 19.81 -19.03
CA PHE A 794 -31.47 19.95 -19.34
C PHE A 794 -31.28 19.71 -20.84
N ASP A 795 -30.74 20.66 -21.60
CA ASP A 795 -30.64 20.54 -23.05
C ASP A 795 -29.34 21.17 -23.56
N GLN A 796 -28.27 20.37 -23.66
CA GLN A 796 -26.97 20.79 -24.20
C GLN A 796 -26.47 22.11 -23.57
N PRO A 797 -26.26 22.16 -22.24
CA PRO A 797 -25.94 23.39 -21.54
C PRO A 797 -24.75 24.10 -22.20
N GLY A 798 -24.85 25.41 -22.33
CA GLY A 798 -23.85 26.25 -23.00
C GLY A 798 -24.14 26.48 -24.48
N VAL A 799 -25.23 25.97 -25.04
CA VAL A 799 -25.67 26.21 -26.42
C VAL A 799 -26.81 27.24 -26.42
N PRO A 800 -26.76 28.33 -27.22
CA PRO A 800 -25.85 28.61 -28.33
C PRO A 800 -24.64 29.50 -27.95
N ALA A 801 -24.32 29.64 -26.66
CA ALA A 801 -23.18 30.48 -26.24
C ALA A 801 -21.85 29.94 -26.80
N SER A 802 -21.76 28.62 -26.96
CA SER A 802 -20.72 27.90 -27.70
C SER A 802 -21.38 26.98 -28.74
N THR A 803 -20.59 26.52 -29.72
CA THR A 803 -21.05 25.53 -30.71
C THR A 803 -21.14 24.11 -30.15
N PHE A 804 -20.51 23.86 -29.00
CA PHE A 804 -20.31 22.50 -28.45
C PHE A 804 -20.80 22.39 -26.99
N GLY A 805 -21.56 23.36 -26.49
CA GLY A 805 -21.98 23.39 -25.08
C GLY A 805 -20.82 23.50 -24.07
N CYS A 806 -21.06 23.06 -22.84
CA CYS A 806 -20.10 23.03 -21.74
C CYS A 806 -19.21 21.79 -21.83
N SER A 807 -17.89 21.99 -21.71
CA SER A 807 -16.88 20.91 -21.77
C SER A 807 -16.65 20.19 -20.44
N SER A 808 -17.56 20.32 -19.48
CA SER A 808 -17.44 19.70 -18.15
C SER A 808 -17.78 18.21 -18.21
N ASN A 809 -17.26 17.41 -17.28
CA ASN A 809 -17.71 16.03 -17.09
C ASN A 809 -18.95 15.96 -16.17
N GLY A 810 -19.66 14.82 -16.15
CA GLY A 810 -20.79 14.56 -15.26
C GLY A 810 -22.08 14.24 -16.04
N PRO A 811 -23.29 14.66 -15.61
CA PRO A 811 -23.57 15.55 -14.46
C PRO A 811 -23.81 14.80 -13.14
N ASP A 812 -23.58 15.48 -12.02
CA ASP A 812 -24.06 15.09 -10.68
C ASP A 812 -24.76 16.30 -10.08
N MET A 813 -26.05 16.45 -10.39
CA MET A 813 -26.77 17.71 -10.22
C MET A 813 -28.18 17.54 -9.69
N THR A 814 -28.67 18.58 -9.03
CA THR A 814 -30.08 18.76 -8.68
C THR A 814 -30.66 19.88 -9.52
N LEU A 815 -31.78 19.62 -10.18
CA LEU A 815 -32.58 20.62 -10.87
C LEU A 815 -33.72 21.06 -9.95
N ASP A 816 -33.81 22.37 -9.71
CA ASP A 816 -34.67 23.03 -8.73
C ASP A 816 -35.02 24.42 -9.30
N ASP A 817 -36.29 24.72 -9.58
CA ASP A 817 -36.69 26.00 -10.17
C ASP A 817 -36.58 27.22 -9.22
N GLU A 818 -36.33 26.99 -7.94
CA GLU A 818 -35.97 28.01 -6.95
C GLU A 818 -34.47 28.36 -7.00
N SER A 819 -33.64 27.56 -7.68
CA SER A 819 -32.22 27.84 -7.83
C SER A 819 -31.96 29.10 -8.66
N ALA A 820 -31.12 29.98 -8.12
CA ALA A 820 -30.73 31.23 -8.78
C ALA A 820 -29.77 31.04 -9.97
N THR A 821 -29.25 29.83 -10.20
CA THR A 821 -28.22 29.55 -11.21
C THR A 821 -28.82 28.78 -12.39
N PRO A 822 -29.04 29.40 -13.56
CA PRO A 822 -29.62 28.70 -14.71
C PRO A 822 -28.68 27.62 -15.26
N VAL A 823 -29.22 26.41 -15.45
CA VAL A 823 -28.44 25.25 -15.90
C VAL A 823 -27.78 25.49 -17.26
N GLU A 824 -28.45 26.24 -18.14
CA GLU A 824 -27.97 26.57 -19.49
C GLU A 824 -26.68 27.41 -19.52
N THR A 825 -26.39 28.15 -18.45
CA THR A 825 -25.28 29.12 -18.43
C THR A 825 -24.19 28.83 -17.41
N ALA A 826 -24.35 27.77 -16.61
CA ALA A 826 -23.45 27.48 -15.49
C ALA A 826 -22.03 27.08 -15.91
N CYS A 827 -21.89 26.27 -16.97
CA CYS A 827 -20.64 25.72 -17.54
C CYS A 827 -19.40 25.75 -16.61
N PRO A 828 -19.38 24.96 -15.53
CA PRO A 828 -18.21 24.84 -14.64
C PRO A 828 -16.99 24.25 -15.38
N ALA A 829 -15.77 24.56 -14.93
CA ALA A 829 -14.56 24.23 -15.68
C ALA A 829 -14.14 22.75 -15.67
N THR A 830 -14.61 21.95 -14.71
CA THR A 830 -14.19 20.54 -14.54
C THR A 830 -15.38 19.60 -14.54
N ASP A 831 -16.21 19.61 -13.49
CA ASP A 831 -17.36 18.72 -13.33
C ASP A 831 -18.66 19.54 -13.19
N PHE A 832 -19.73 19.05 -13.80
CA PHE A 832 -21.06 19.65 -13.78
C PHE A 832 -21.81 19.21 -12.52
N VAL A 833 -21.43 19.83 -11.40
CA VAL A 833 -21.94 19.52 -10.06
C VAL A 833 -22.62 20.73 -9.43
N GLY A 834 -23.78 20.52 -8.81
CA GLY A 834 -24.48 21.55 -8.04
C GLY A 834 -25.99 21.55 -8.25
N THR A 835 -26.62 22.64 -7.79
CA THR A 835 -28.07 22.85 -7.89
C THR A 835 -28.37 23.97 -8.88
N PHE A 836 -29.20 23.71 -9.90
CA PHE A 836 -29.44 24.62 -11.01
C PHE A 836 -30.92 24.78 -11.35
N SER A 837 -31.33 25.96 -11.83
CA SER A 837 -32.67 26.13 -12.38
C SER A 837 -32.78 25.47 -13.75
N PRO A 838 -33.77 24.59 -13.97
CA PRO A 838 -33.93 23.85 -15.22
C PRO A 838 -34.44 24.72 -16.37
N ASN A 839 -34.25 24.26 -17.60
CA ASN A 839 -34.73 24.94 -18.81
C ASN A 839 -36.26 24.99 -18.90
N ALA A 840 -36.94 23.91 -18.49
CA ALA A 840 -38.37 23.88 -18.22
C ALA A 840 -38.60 23.85 -16.70
N ALA A 841 -39.52 24.66 -16.17
CA ALA A 841 -39.77 24.72 -14.73
C ALA A 841 -40.39 23.40 -14.22
N LEU A 842 -39.92 22.90 -13.06
CA LEU A 842 -40.45 21.68 -12.45
C LEU A 842 -41.81 21.92 -11.77
N SER A 843 -42.11 23.17 -11.40
CA SER A 843 -43.47 23.62 -11.02
C SER A 843 -44.57 23.34 -12.06
N PHE A 844 -44.23 22.90 -13.28
CA PHE A 844 -45.19 22.28 -14.20
C PHE A 844 -45.96 21.10 -13.56
N PHE A 845 -45.34 20.38 -12.63
CA PHE A 845 -45.91 19.24 -11.94
C PHE A 845 -46.67 19.59 -10.66
N ASP A 846 -46.66 20.86 -10.23
CA ASP A 846 -47.36 21.30 -9.02
C ASP A 846 -48.88 21.07 -9.09
N GLY A 847 -49.45 20.68 -7.96
CA GLY A 847 -50.86 20.32 -7.80
C GLY A 847 -51.24 18.98 -8.42
N GLN A 848 -50.33 18.29 -9.14
CA GLN A 848 -50.54 16.92 -9.61
C GLN A 848 -50.21 15.93 -8.48
N SER A 849 -50.88 14.78 -8.42
CA SER A 849 -50.47 13.70 -7.50
C SER A 849 -49.06 13.23 -7.82
N ILE A 850 -48.23 12.86 -6.84
CA ILE A 850 -46.91 12.27 -7.11
C ILE A 850 -47.00 10.82 -7.64
N SER A 851 -48.11 10.13 -7.35
CA SER A 851 -48.36 8.76 -7.82
C SER A 851 -48.41 8.68 -9.35
N GLY A 852 -47.87 7.60 -9.91
CA GLY A 852 -47.80 7.40 -11.35
C GLY A 852 -46.46 6.85 -11.82
N THR A 853 -46.32 6.70 -13.14
CA THR A 853 -45.05 6.34 -13.77
C THR A 853 -44.33 7.59 -14.24
N TRP A 854 -43.19 7.88 -13.65
CA TRP A 854 -42.28 8.92 -14.07
C TRP A 854 -41.22 8.33 -14.99
N THR A 855 -40.89 9.04 -16.06
CA THR A 855 -39.92 8.58 -17.06
C THR A 855 -38.93 9.69 -17.35
N LEU A 856 -37.66 9.41 -17.08
CA LEU A 856 -36.53 10.23 -17.51
C LEU A 856 -36.06 9.75 -18.89
N SER A 857 -35.98 10.65 -19.85
CA SER A 857 -35.31 10.44 -21.13
C SER A 857 -33.90 11.02 -21.08
N ALA A 858 -32.92 10.30 -21.60
CA ALA A 858 -31.54 10.75 -21.75
C ALA A 858 -31.12 10.58 -23.22
N ASP A 859 -30.50 11.60 -23.79
CA ASP A 859 -30.03 11.61 -25.17
C ASP A 859 -28.64 12.25 -25.25
N ASP A 860 -27.87 11.82 -26.24
CA ASP A 860 -26.60 12.44 -26.62
C ASP A 860 -26.75 12.96 -28.06
N ASN A 861 -26.70 14.28 -28.21
CA ASN A 861 -26.95 14.98 -29.45
C ASN A 861 -25.67 15.37 -30.21
N ALA A 862 -24.50 14.98 -29.72
CA ALA A 862 -23.24 15.11 -30.44
C ALA A 862 -22.50 13.78 -30.49
N GLY A 863 -21.42 13.75 -31.28
CA GLY A 863 -20.65 12.53 -31.51
C GLY A 863 -19.27 12.62 -30.89
N GLY A 864 -18.78 11.54 -30.28
CA GLY A 864 -17.38 11.40 -29.85
C GLY A 864 -17.17 11.19 -28.35
N ASP A 865 -18.23 11.34 -27.57
CA ASP A 865 -18.26 11.12 -26.13
C ASP A 865 -19.35 10.09 -25.81
N SER A 866 -19.26 9.44 -24.66
CA SER A 866 -20.29 8.48 -24.27
C SER A 866 -20.46 8.50 -22.76
N GLY A 867 -21.63 8.03 -22.31
CA GLY A 867 -21.97 8.12 -20.91
C GLY A 867 -23.08 7.20 -20.47
N SER A 868 -23.58 7.44 -19.26
CA SER A 868 -24.65 6.69 -18.64
C SER A 868 -25.36 7.48 -17.56
N VAL A 869 -26.66 7.21 -17.39
CA VAL A 869 -27.43 7.62 -16.21
C VAL A 869 -27.20 6.57 -15.13
N LEU A 870 -26.43 6.93 -14.11
CA LEU A 870 -26.13 6.05 -12.99
C LEU A 870 -27.31 6.02 -12.02
N GLU A 871 -27.87 7.19 -11.73
CA GLU A 871 -28.96 7.39 -10.79
C GLU A 871 -29.78 8.63 -11.14
N TRP A 872 -31.07 8.59 -10.82
CA TRP A 872 -31.91 9.78 -10.78
C TRP A 872 -32.99 9.62 -9.72
N CYS A 873 -33.39 10.74 -9.13
CA CYS A 873 -34.40 10.76 -8.07
C CYS A 873 -35.41 11.90 -8.26
N LEU A 874 -36.65 11.62 -7.88
CA LEU A 874 -37.68 12.62 -7.62
C LEU A 874 -37.61 13.00 -6.15
N LEU A 875 -37.53 14.30 -5.86
CA LEU A 875 -37.47 14.84 -4.51
C LEU A 875 -38.69 15.75 -4.28
N PRO A 876 -39.88 15.18 -4.03
CA PRO A 876 -41.10 15.98 -3.91
C PRO A 876 -41.30 16.56 -2.51
N ALA A 877 -41.75 17.81 -2.44
CA ALA A 877 -42.58 18.26 -1.33
C ALA A 877 -44.05 17.99 -1.67
N LEU A 878 -44.78 17.41 -0.73
CA LEU A 878 -46.19 17.08 -0.91
C LEU A 878 -47.07 17.92 0.00
N GLU A 879 -48.29 18.21 -0.45
CA GLU A 879 -49.34 18.79 0.37
C GLU A 879 -49.58 17.86 1.57
N VAL A 880 -49.23 18.34 2.76
CA VAL A 880 -49.50 17.64 4.01
C VAL A 880 -51.02 17.59 4.18
N ASP A 881 -51.63 16.45 3.88
CA ASP A 881 -53.03 16.20 4.23
C ASP A 881 -53.12 16.28 5.77
N PRO A 882 -53.86 17.25 6.36
CA PRO A 882 -54.09 17.22 7.78
C PRO A 882 -54.88 15.94 8.07
N MET A 883 -54.24 15.00 8.78
CA MET A 883 -54.78 13.68 9.12
C MET A 883 -56.31 13.64 9.20
N PRO A 884 -57.01 12.71 8.54
CA PRO A 884 -58.44 12.59 8.69
C PRO A 884 -58.72 12.19 10.14
N PHE A 885 -59.31 13.12 10.90
CA PHE A 885 -60.00 12.80 12.14
C PHE A 885 -61.07 11.76 11.78
N LEU A 886 -60.85 10.50 12.17
CA LEU A 886 -61.88 9.47 12.19
C LEU A 886 -62.91 9.84 13.27
N ASP A 887 -63.98 10.54 12.91
CA ASP A 887 -65.16 10.73 13.76
C ASP A 887 -66.11 9.52 13.66
N GLY A 888 -65.61 8.36 14.05
CA GLY A 888 -66.44 7.18 14.20
C GLY A 888 -67.23 7.19 15.52
N PHE A 889 -68.25 8.06 15.67
CA PHE A 889 -69.38 7.81 16.59
C PHE A 889 -70.58 8.75 16.29
N GLU A 890 -71.54 8.27 15.48
CA GLU A 890 -72.89 8.83 15.41
C GLU A 890 -73.88 7.91 16.17
N THR A 891 -74.69 8.54 17.02
CA THR A 891 -75.92 8.07 17.68
C THR A 891 -75.84 7.01 18.80
N GLY A 892 -75.97 7.48 20.04
CA GLY A 892 -76.30 6.66 21.22
C GLY A 892 -76.70 7.50 22.43
N ASP A 893 -78.00 7.84 22.49
CA ASP A 893 -78.78 8.18 23.71
C ASP A 893 -78.31 9.36 24.59
N THR A 894 -79.00 10.49 24.43
CA THR A 894 -79.06 11.56 25.43
C THR A 894 -80.08 11.20 26.51
N SER A 895 -79.72 10.27 27.39
CA SER A 895 -80.36 10.22 28.69
C SER A 895 -79.45 9.64 29.76
N GLN A 896 -79.39 10.42 30.84
CA GLN A 896 -79.09 10.03 32.20
C GLN A 896 -77.73 10.46 32.80
N TRP A 897 -77.90 11.12 33.95
CA TRP A 897 -76.97 11.35 35.05
C TRP A 897 -75.99 12.52 34.93
N SER A 898 -76.57 13.69 35.18
CA SER A 898 -76.01 14.61 36.18
C SER A 898 -75.68 13.90 37.49
N ALA A 899 -74.59 14.37 38.11
CA ALA A 899 -74.43 14.66 39.53
C ALA A 899 -73.29 13.89 40.25
N THR A 900 -72.44 14.75 40.81
CA THR A 900 -71.84 14.70 42.15
C THR A 900 -70.60 13.85 42.40
N GLN A 901 -69.51 14.59 42.72
CA GLN A 901 -68.65 14.47 43.92
C GLN A 901 -68.11 13.08 44.23
N ASN A 902 -66.80 12.90 44.15
CA ASN A 902 -65.78 13.38 45.11
C ASN A 902 -64.40 13.25 44.49
#